data_AF-A0A371I4Y8-F1
#
_entry.id   AF-A0A371I4Y8-F1
#
_cell.length_a   1.000
_cell.length_b   1.000
_cell.length_c   1.000
_cell.angle_alpha   90.00
_cell.angle_beta   90.00
_cell.angle_gamma   90.00
#
_symmetry.space_group_name_H-M   'P 1'
#
loop_
_entity.id
_entity.type
_entity.pdbx_description
1 polymer ?
#
loop_
_entity_poly.entity_id
_entity_poly.type
_entity_poly.pdbx_seq_one_letter_code
_entity_poly.pdbx_strand_id
1 'polypeptide(L)'
;MQQRGRVNDTTERDFQKSYWVQHSSDLSIEAMMLDSKATDLDKEERPEVLSLLPPYEGKSVIELGAGIGRFTGELAQQAGQLLAVDFIESAIKKNESINGHHKNVKFLCADVTTPNMSNNIPDGSVDMIFSNWLLMYLSNSEVENLAERMIRWLKDGGYIFFRESCFHQSGDSKRKYNPTHYREPRYYTKVFKECHMSDATGNSFELSLVGCKCIGAYVRNKKNQNQICWIWQKVRSQDDRGFQRFLDRVEYSHKSILRYEQMYGPGFVSTGGLETTKEFVAKLELKPGQKVLDVGCGVGGGDFYMAENFDVEVVGIDLSINMISLAIERAIGLKYAVEFDCADCYKKAYPENTFDVIYTRDTMLHVEDKPTLFKSFYKWLKPGGKILITDYCKSAGSPSSEFAEYIKKGGYYLHDMKAYRQMLEVAGFDDVIAEDRTDQFGKTLQQELDALENKKDEFIRDFSKEDYNEIVERWKAKKTRGESGEQMWGLERERMGRGDDYKFLRVRDARKCVNQKVNLIAVILDFGFPKPTKGTDYCCTLRVIDETYHQMGMSVNIFAENAERLPHVAALGDVIQLCHVVVKAHGGEVNVVFNKKFSSFALYKGKDGDDFIPYQVSSKFHPIDEDKMFIDKLRKWLVNYQRREDSSDFPMLREIKEGNHVNLACKILHCCEVAKDEWFIFAWDGTDTPSNAICSKLEDEINSPLPLQLEPLPLPRDVLCTLPIVGSILRITFNLGIEKNHLHLLNVNVGKWVKFVNMYLEVHAGLWRGVLTPFTKLRYTPNEDCLIVERQRLYDERVCLKSGRITSCSCPEPSCITEVNEDRATPVTLMRVLTHSEVTAKFKCVVRVVAAMPWQAENLCSPGGVYRMRLTLEDSTARIHAFVIAEDGETLFDGYPGIDKLTRKLNRLLGVVECDASKVAESDASEVAESDASKVAARNPPWVCICLKSYYLSKTDVWGTRHFRMFDTKIVGDT
;
A
#
# COMPACT_ATOMS: atom_id res chain seq x y z
N MET A 1 92.80 -3.51 12.42
CA MET A 1 92.07 -2.63 11.49
C MET A 1 90.92 -3.43 10.88
N GLN A 2 89.70 -2.88 11.01
CA GLN A 2 88.47 -3.10 10.23
C GLN A 2 87.91 -4.54 10.10
N GLN A 3 86.85 -4.84 10.86
CA GLN A 3 85.43 -4.71 10.47
C GLN A 3 84.94 -5.84 9.55
N ARG A 4 84.22 -6.81 10.14
CA ARG A 4 83.04 -7.42 9.52
C ARG A 4 81.88 -7.31 10.50
N GLY A 5 80.85 -6.60 10.05
CA GLY A 5 79.71 -6.16 10.83
C GLY A 5 78.78 -7.30 11.24
N ARG A 6 78.06 -7.02 12.33
CA ARG A 6 76.88 -7.75 12.79
C ARG A 6 75.80 -7.68 11.71
N VAL A 7 75.27 -8.84 11.32
CA VAL A 7 73.98 -8.95 10.62
C VAL A 7 72.90 -8.64 11.66
N ASN A 8 72.07 -7.63 11.40
CA ASN A 8 70.96 -7.23 12.27
C ASN A 8 69.86 -8.31 12.25
N ASP A 9 69.48 -8.76 13.44
CA ASP A 9 68.42 -9.73 13.70
C ASP A 9 67.07 -8.97 13.69
N THR A 10 66.29 -9.11 12.62
CA THR A 10 65.00 -8.41 12.45
C THR A 10 63.89 -9.29 13.03
N THR A 11 63.13 -8.81 14.02
CA THR A 11 62.10 -9.62 14.70
C THR A 11 60.81 -9.70 13.88
N GLU A 12 59.99 -10.75 14.07
CA GLU A 12 58.68 -10.89 13.39
C GLU A 12 57.78 -9.66 13.57
N ARG A 13 57.85 -9.03 14.75
CA ARG A 13 57.16 -7.77 15.05
C ARG A 13 57.58 -6.61 14.13
N ASP A 14 58.85 -6.53 13.78
CA ASP A 14 59.37 -5.49 12.88
C ASP A 14 58.82 -5.66 11.46
N PHE A 15 58.61 -6.90 11.01
CA PHE A 15 57.98 -7.19 9.72
C PHE A 15 56.50 -6.76 9.70
N GLN A 16 55.74 -7.08 10.75
CA GLN A 16 54.33 -6.67 10.88
C GLN A 16 54.21 -5.14 10.93
N LYS A 17 55.08 -4.46 11.69
CA LYS A 17 55.09 -3.01 11.77
C LYS A 17 55.46 -2.36 10.44
N SER A 18 56.50 -2.87 9.76
CA SER A 18 56.95 -2.35 8.47
C SER A 18 55.87 -2.51 7.39
N TYR A 19 55.15 -3.62 7.41
CA TYR A 19 54.02 -3.87 6.51
C TYR A 19 52.93 -2.80 6.66
N TRP A 20 52.53 -2.49 7.90
CA TRP A 20 51.51 -1.48 8.16
C TRP A 20 52.01 -0.04 7.97
N VAL A 21 53.29 0.25 8.20
CA VAL A 21 53.89 1.54 7.82
C VAL A 21 53.79 1.77 6.31
N GLN A 22 54.06 0.75 5.49
CA GLN A 22 53.91 0.84 4.04
C GLN A 22 52.44 1.05 3.63
N HIS A 23 51.52 0.31 4.23
CA HIS A 23 50.10 0.33 3.87
C HIS A 23 49.29 1.46 4.55
N SER A 24 49.91 2.25 5.41
CA SER A 24 49.30 3.43 6.04
C SER A 24 49.85 4.76 5.49
N SER A 25 50.60 4.76 4.38
CA SER A 25 51.13 5.99 3.78
C SER A 25 50.02 6.92 3.26
N ASP A 26 48.98 6.34 2.66
CA ASP A 26 47.93 7.08 1.97
C ASP A 26 46.77 7.47 2.90
N LEU A 27 46.77 6.93 4.13
CA LEU A 27 45.79 7.19 5.19
C LEU A 27 44.32 7.19 4.71
N SER A 28 43.99 6.26 3.80
CA SER A 28 42.66 6.09 3.21
C SER A 28 42.02 4.75 3.57
N ILE A 29 40.72 4.62 3.29
CA ILE A 29 39.97 3.37 3.48
C ILE A 29 40.51 2.29 2.55
N GLU A 30 40.86 2.65 1.32
CA GLU A 30 41.48 1.75 0.32
C GLU A 30 42.80 1.16 0.83
N ALA A 31 43.64 2.00 1.42
CA ALA A 31 44.93 1.60 1.96
C ALA A 31 44.79 0.65 3.15
N MET A 32 43.77 0.86 3.99
CA MET A 32 43.49 0.02 5.16
C MET A 32 42.83 -1.32 4.80
N MET A 33 41.87 -1.33 3.86
CA MET A 33 41.16 -2.56 3.47
C MET A 33 41.94 -3.41 2.46
N LEU A 34 42.98 -2.85 1.83
CA LEU A 34 43.84 -3.54 0.87
C LEU A 34 43.07 -4.19 -0.29
N ASP A 35 42.05 -3.49 -0.78
CA ASP A 35 41.12 -3.98 -1.80
C ASP A 35 40.73 -2.88 -2.79
N SER A 36 40.68 -3.22 -4.08
CA SER A 36 40.31 -2.30 -5.16
C SER A 36 38.86 -1.78 -5.04
N LYS A 37 37.99 -2.48 -4.31
CA LYS A 37 36.59 -2.12 -4.05
C LYS A 37 36.33 -1.75 -2.59
N ALA A 38 37.35 -1.26 -1.88
CA ALA A 38 37.25 -0.94 -0.46
C ALA A 38 36.07 -0.04 -0.10
N THR A 39 35.82 1.03 -0.87
CA THR A 39 34.70 1.95 -0.62
C THR A 39 33.33 1.26 -0.69
N ASP A 40 33.12 0.31 -1.62
CA ASP A 40 31.84 -0.39 -1.75
C ASP A 40 31.68 -1.46 -0.67
N LEU A 41 32.76 -2.20 -0.37
CA LEU A 41 32.76 -3.18 0.71
C LEU A 41 32.50 -2.52 2.06
N ASP A 42 33.13 -1.40 2.34
CA ASP A 42 32.98 -0.67 3.59
C ASP A 42 31.54 -0.18 3.82
N LYS A 43 30.85 0.29 2.77
CA LYS A 43 29.44 0.71 2.86
C LYS A 43 28.51 -0.41 3.30
N GLU A 44 28.79 -1.65 2.92
CA GLU A 44 27.97 -2.81 3.32
C GLU A 44 28.45 -3.46 4.62
N GLU A 45 29.76 -3.62 4.78
CA GLU A 45 30.34 -4.39 5.88
C GLU A 45 30.38 -3.60 7.18
N ARG A 46 30.59 -2.27 7.13
CA ARG A 46 30.68 -1.47 8.36
C ARG A 46 29.37 -1.49 9.15
N PRO A 47 28.19 -1.23 8.54
CA PRO A 47 26.92 -1.34 9.27
C PRO A 47 26.64 -2.76 9.73
N GLU A 48 27.04 -3.78 8.95
CA GLU A 48 26.89 -5.18 9.34
C GLU A 48 27.69 -5.50 10.61
N VAL A 49 28.98 -5.16 10.65
CA VAL A 49 29.83 -5.37 11.83
C VAL A 49 29.27 -4.64 13.05
N LEU A 50 28.85 -3.38 12.90
CA LEU A 50 28.25 -2.60 14.00
C LEU A 50 26.95 -3.23 14.51
N SER A 51 26.13 -3.81 13.62
CA SER A 51 24.88 -4.48 14.00
C SER A 51 25.09 -5.80 14.77
N LEU A 52 26.28 -6.40 14.65
CA LEU A 52 26.65 -7.62 15.37
C LEU A 52 27.18 -7.34 16.78
N LEU A 53 27.48 -6.08 17.12
CA LEU A 53 28.08 -5.77 18.42
C LEU A 53 27.09 -6.02 19.57
N PRO A 54 27.56 -6.58 20.69
CA PRO A 54 26.74 -6.73 21.89
C PRO A 54 26.41 -5.35 22.50
N PRO A 55 25.38 -5.21 23.35
CA PRO A 55 24.97 -3.90 23.85
C PRO A 55 26.10 -3.14 24.58
N TYR A 56 26.46 -1.95 24.09
CA TYR A 56 27.56 -1.13 24.61
C TYR A 56 27.20 0.34 24.90
N GLU A 57 25.91 0.70 24.79
CA GLU A 57 25.45 2.07 25.06
C GLU A 57 25.75 2.48 26.52
N GLY A 58 26.38 3.65 26.69
CA GLY A 58 26.81 4.17 27.99
C GLY A 58 27.97 3.40 28.65
N LYS A 59 28.54 2.38 27.99
CA LYS A 59 29.58 1.51 28.56
C LYS A 59 31.02 1.93 28.19
N SER A 60 32.01 1.30 28.82
CA SER A 60 33.44 1.48 28.52
C SER A 60 33.86 0.53 27.39
N VAL A 61 34.33 1.10 26.28
CA VAL A 61 34.72 0.38 25.07
C VAL A 61 36.20 0.61 24.75
N ILE A 62 36.89 -0.44 24.30
CA ILE A 62 38.23 -0.33 23.72
C ILE A 62 38.20 -0.82 22.29
N GLU A 63 38.69 0.01 21.36
CA GLU A 63 38.92 -0.35 19.96
C GLU A 63 40.42 -0.60 19.74
N LEU A 64 40.79 -1.85 19.45
CA LEU A 64 42.16 -2.27 19.21
C LEU A 64 42.43 -2.39 17.71
N GLY A 65 43.47 -1.70 17.23
CA GLY A 65 43.75 -1.58 15.79
C GLY A 65 42.76 -0.63 15.11
N ALA A 66 42.51 0.52 15.72
CA ALA A 66 41.49 1.48 15.28
C ALA A 66 41.77 2.11 13.89
N GLY A 67 43.03 2.05 13.44
CA GLY A 67 43.48 2.67 12.20
C GLY A 67 43.13 4.15 12.15
N ILE A 68 42.64 4.60 10.98
CA ILE A 68 42.18 5.98 10.74
C ILE A 68 40.80 6.28 11.35
N GLY A 69 40.16 5.31 12.00
CA GLY A 69 38.92 5.52 12.74
C GLY A 69 37.63 5.25 11.97
N ARG A 70 37.60 4.12 11.25
CA ARG A 70 36.44 3.67 10.49
C ARG A 70 35.23 3.39 11.38
N PHE A 71 35.46 2.82 12.56
CA PHE A 71 34.43 2.51 13.54
C PHE A 71 34.43 3.47 14.74
N THR A 72 35.56 4.13 15.06
CA THR A 72 35.68 5.02 16.23
C THR A 72 34.50 5.99 16.37
N GLY A 73 34.14 6.70 15.29
CA GLY A 73 33.09 7.72 15.35
C GLY A 73 31.70 7.14 15.62
N GLU A 74 31.40 5.95 15.10
CA GLU A 74 30.12 5.26 15.34
C GLU A 74 30.07 4.68 16.76
N LEU A 75 31.17 4.06 17.21
CA LEU A 75 31.30 3.56 18.58
C LEU A 75 31.19 4.70 19.60
N ALA A 76 31.81 5.85 19.32
CA ALA A 76 31.80 7.03 20.18
C ALA A 76 30.40 7.66 20.35
N GLN A 77 29.47 7.47 19.41
CA GLN A 77 28.12 8.00 19.53
C GLN A 77 27.32 7.32 20.64
N GLN A 78 27.57 6.02 20.89
CA GLN A 78 26.81 5.23 21.86
C GLN A 78 27.62 4.92 23.13
N ALA A 79 28.93 4.73 23.03
CA ALA A 79 29.78 4.39 24.17
C ALA A 79 29.84 5.53 25.20
N GLY A 80 29.82 5.18 26.49
CA GLY A 80 30.05 6.16 27.56
C GLY A 80 31.49 6.66 27.58
N GLN A 81 32.44 5.76 27.31
CA GLN A 81 33.87 6.06 27.15
C GLN A 81 34.45 5.12 26.07
N LEU A 82 35.30 5.66 25.20
CA LEU A 82 35.99 4.90 24.16
C LEU A 82 37.51 5.14 24.22
N LEU A 83 38.31 4.07 24.21
CA LEU A 83 39.75 4.13 24.00
C LEU A 83 40.09 3.53 22.63
N ALA A 84 40.51 4.36 21.69
CA ALA A 84 40.99 3.96 20.37
C ALA A 84 42.51 3.76 20.40
N VAL A 85 42.97 2.57 20.03
CA VAL A 85 44.38 2.18 20.08
C VAL A 85 44.87 1.75 18.70
N ASP A 86 45.98 2.32 18.24
CA ASP A 86 46.70 1.84 17.06
C ASP A 86 48.21 2.00 17.26
N PHE A 87 49.02 1.14 16.66
CA PHE A 87 50.48 1.20 16.75
C PHE A 87 51.14 2.09 15.68
N ILE A 88 50.38 2.53 14.67
CA ILE A 88 50.80 3.48 13.63
C ILE A 88 50.40 4.90 14.06
N GLU A 89 51.40 5.70 14.41
CA GLU A 89 51.20 7.07 14.91
C GLU A 89 50.44 7.97 13.92
N SER A 90 50.72 7.86 12.62
CA SER A 90 50.03 8.66 11.59
C SER A 90 48.54 8.27 11.47
N ALA A 91 48.21 6.99 11.63
CA ALA A 91 46.84 6.50 11.57
C ALA A 91 46.03 6.98 12.77
N ILE A 92 46.56 6.84 13.99
CA ILE A 92 45.85 7.29 15.20
C ILE A 92 45.71 8.82 15.27
N LYS A 93 46.70 9.58 14.80
CA LYS A 93 46.59 11.05 14.66
C LYS A 93 45.53 11.44 13.63
N LYS A 94 45.41 10.69 12.53
CA LYS A 94 44.33 10.89 11.55
C LYS A 94 42.96 10.61 12.18
N ASN A 95 42.85 9.54 12.94
CA ASN A 95 41.65 9.19 13.71
C ASN A 95 41.26 10.31 14.70
N GLU A 96 42.22 10.82 15.47
CA GLU A 96 42.02 11.96 16.38
C GLU A 96 41.60 13.23 15.63
N SER A 97 42.16 13.50 14.44
CA SER A 97 41.75 14.68 13.65
C SER A 97 40.31 14.60 13.14
N ILE A 98 39.78 13.39 12.92
CA ILE A 98 38.40 13.14 12.47
C ILE A 98 37.44 13.10 13.67
N ASN A 99 37.78 12.32 14.69
CA ASN A 99 36.88 11.94 15.79
C ASN A 99 37.16 12.67 17.11
N GLY A 100 38.18 13.52 17.19
CA GLY A 100 38.56 14.23 18.43
C GLY A 100 37.53 15.25 18.93
N HIS A 101 36.51 15.56 18.14
CA HIS A 101 35.36 16.35 18.58
C HIS A 101 34.47 15.57 19.59
N HIS A 102 34.57 14.23 19.62
CA HIS A 102 33.91 13.39 20.61
C HIS A 102 34.70 13.41 21.94
N LYS A 103 34.14 14.08 22.96
CA LYS A 103 34.80 14.27 24.28
C LYS A 103 35.00 12.98 25.08
N ASN A 104 34.27 11.92 24.72
CA ASN A 104 34.31 10.61 25.35
C ASN A 104 35.36 9.67 24.73
N VAL A 105 36.12 10.11 23.72
CA VAL A 105 37.14 9.30 23.05
C VAL A 105 38.54 9.69 23.52
N LYS A 106 39.36 8.69 23.84
CA LYS A 106 40.80 8.80 24.08
C LYS A 106 41.55 8.06 22.98
N PHE A 107 42.66 8.64 22.52
CA PHE A 107 43.50 8.07 21.48
C PHE A 107 44.85 7.66 22.07
N LEU A 108 45.30 6.45 21.76
CA LEU A 108 46.56 5.90 22.27
C LEU A 108 47.38 5.27 21.12
N CYS A 109 48.59 5.79 20.93
CA CYS A 109 49.57 5.16 20.05
C CYS A 109 50.31 4.04 20.83
N ALA A 110 49.92 2.78 20.65
CA ALA A 110 50.56 1.64 21.34
C ALA A 110 50.44 0.34 20.54
N ASP A 111 51.47 -0.50 20.62
CA ASP A 111 51.40 -1.89 20.11
C ASP A 111 50.70 -2.76 21.16
N VAL A 112 49.64 -3.45 20.74
CA VAL A 112 48.81 -4.31 21.59
C VAL A 112 49.63 -5.42 22.26
N THR A 113 50.77 -5.83 21.70
CA THR A 113 51.66 -6.86 22.27
C THR A 113 52.53 -6.34 23.42
N THR A 114 52.59 -5.03 23.66
CA THR A 114 53.45 -4.42 24.67
C THR A 114 53.03 -4.83 26.10
N PRO A 115 53.94 -5.33 26.95
CA PRO A 115 53.61 -5.76 28.32
C PRO A 115 53.04 -4.63 29.21
N ASN A 116 53.48 -3.38 28.97
CA ASN A 116 53.06 -2.21 29.75
C ASN A 116 51.66 -1.69 29.40
N MET A 117 50.94 -2.34 28.48
CA MET A 117 49.58 -1.93 28.10
C MET A 117 48.61 -1.97 29.30
N SER A 118 48.84 -2.86 30.26
CA SER A 118 48.08 -2.95 31.52
C SER A 118 48.14 -1.68 32.39
N ASN A 119 49.17 -0.83 32.22
CA ASN A 119 49.22 0.45 32.93
C ASN A 119 48.19 1.46 32.38
N ASN A 120 47.74 1.26 31.14
CA ASN A 120 46.74 2.11 30.50
C ASN A 120 45.33 1.51 30.55
N ILE A 121 45.20 0.20 30.75
CA ILE A 121 43.92 -0.53 30.80
C ILE A 121 43.88 -1.34 32.11
N PRO A 122 43.22 -0.82 33.16
CA PRO A 122 43.07 -1.54 34.42
C PRO A 122 42.24 -2.83 34.25
N ASP A 123 42.56 -3.85 35.05
CA ASP A 123 41.78 -5.08 35.10
C ASP A 123 40.34 -4.80 35.54
N GLY A 124 39.37 -5.47 34.91
CA GLY A 124 37.95 -5.29 35.20
C GLY A 124 37.40 -3.88 34.91
N SER A 125 38.02 -3.11 34.00
CA SER A 125 37.59 -1.74 33.69
C SER A 125 36.75 -1.61 32.41
N VAL A 126 36.76 -2.63 31.56
CA VAL A 126 36.20 -2.58 30.20
C VAL A 126 34.92 -3.41 30.10
N ASP A 127 33.90 -2.88 29.42
CA ASP A 127 32.66 -3.60 29.16
C ASP A 127 32.68 -4.29 27.79
N MET A 128 33.34 -3.69 26.80
CA MET A 128 33.49 -4.27 25.45
C MET A 128 34.88 -4.01 24.87
N ILE A 129 35.52 -5.06 24.36
CA ILE A 129 36.75 -4.98 23.55
C ILE A 129 36.36 -5.29 22.11
N PHE A 130 36.71 -4.39 21.20
CA PHE A 130 36.39 -4.49 19.78
C PHE A 130 37.68 -4.47 18.95
N SER A 131 37.83 -5.42 18.02
CA SER A 131 38.85 -5.40 16.97
C SER A 131 38.30 -5.92 15.65
N ASN A 132 38.79 -5.36 14.53
CA ASN A 132 38.44 -5.83 13.19
C ASN A 132 39.69 -5.90 12.32
N TRP A 133 40.20 -7.11 12.10
CA TRP A 133 41.51 -7.46 11.56
C TRP A 133 42.68 -7.02 12.46
N LEU A 134 42.93 -7.81 13.49
CA LEU A 134 44.05 -7.57 14.41
C LEU A 134 44.88 -8.82 14.62
N LEU A 135 44.27 -9.92 15.06
CA LEU A 135 44.96 -11.13 15.50
C LEU A 135 45.71 -11.82 14.36
N MET A 136 45.29 -11.62 13.12
CA MET A 136 46.03 -12.06 11.93
C MET A 136 47.40 -11.37 11.74
N TYR A 137 47.69 -10.29 12.47
CA TYR A 137 48.99 -9.60 12.46
C TYR A 137 49.84 -9.88 13.71
N LEU A 138 49.45 -10.86 14.51
CA LEU A 138 50.15 -11.31 15.71
C LEU A 138 50.65 -12.75 15.49
N SER A 139 51.77 -13.12 16.10
CA SER A 139 52.22 -14.51 16.16
C SER A 139 51.30 -15.35 17.07
N ASN A 140 51.43 -16.68 17.06
CA ASN A 140 50.53 -17.54 17.85
C ASN A 140 50.61 -17.24 19.36
N SER A 141 51.83 -17.10 19.89
CA SER A 141 52.06 -16.75 21.29
C SER A 141 51.56 -15.34 21.63
N GLU A 142 51.63 -14.39 20.70
CA GLU A 142 51.08 -13.05 20.89
C GLU A 142 49.55 -13.06 20.98
N VAL A 143 48.87 -13.90 20.20
CA VAL A 143 47.40 -14.06 20.26
C VAL A 143 46.99 -14.67 21.60
N GLU A 144 47.66 -15.74 22.04
CA GLU A 144 47.41 -16.37 23.36
C GLU A 144 47.59 -15.35 24.50
N ASN A 145 48.73 -14.66 24.53
CA ASN A 145 49.01 -13.63 25.53
C ASN A 145 48.03 -12.43 25.49
N LEU A 146 47.54 -12.06 24.31
CA LEU A 146 46.54 -10.99 24.19
C LEU A 146 45.16 -11.47 24.67
N ALA A 147 44.73 -12.69 24.35
CA ALA A 147 43.47 -13.24 24.81
C ALA A 147 43.41 -13.32 26.36
N GLU A 148 44.50 -13.75 27.00
CA GLU A 148 44.64 -13.74 28.47
C GLU A 148 44.61 -12.32 29.09
N ARG A 149 45.03 -11.29 28.35
CA ARG A 149 44.91 -9.90 28.79
C ARG A 149 43.51 -9.35 28.59
N MET A 150 42.87 -9.66 27.46
CA MET A 150 41.50 -9.22 27.16
C MET A 150 40.52 -9.72 28.22
N ILE A 151 40.60 -11.00 28.63
CA ILE A 151 39.74 -11.53 29.71
C ILE A 151 39.98 -10.81 31.05
N ARG A 152 41.22 -10.37 31.34
CA ARG A 152 41.58 -9.57 32.54
C ARG A 152 40.99 -8.18 32.52
N TRP A 153 41.08 -7.48 31.38
CA TRP A 153 40.54 -6.13 31.23
C TRP A 153 39.01 -6.07 31.32
N LEU A 154 38.32 -7.14 30.92
CA LEU A 154 36.85 -7.20 30.95
C LEU A 154 36.27 -7.27 32.36
N LYS A 155 35.18 -6.53 32.56
CA LYS A 155 34.24 -6.73 33.68
C LYS A 155 33.52 -8.07 33.56
N ASP A 156 32.97 -8.54 34.68
CA ASP A 156 32.04 -9.68 34.70
C ASP A 156 30.85 -9.40 33.75
N GLY A 157 30.55 -10.34 32.86
CA GLY A 157 29.54 -10.18 31.80
C GLY A 157 29.97 -9.32 30.60
N GLY A 158 31.19 -8.78 30.58
CA GLY A 158 31.72 -7.99 29.46
C GLY A 158 32.03 -8.83 28.22
N TYR A 159 32.23 -8.17 27.08
CA TYR A 159 32.32 -8.83 25.76
C TYR A 159 33.62 -8.57 25.01
N ILE A 160 34.08 -9.56 24.24
CA ILE A 160 35.12 -9.42 23.22
C ILE A 160 34.46 -9.66 21.87
N PHE A 161 34.60 -8.70 20.97
CA PHE A 161 34.33 -8.85 19.55
C PHE A 161 35.66 -8.81 18.80
N PHE A 162 35.94 -9.83 18.00
CA PHE A 162 37.01 -9.77 17.02
C PHE A 162 36.60 -10.38 15.69
N ARG A 163 37.16 -9.87 14.59
CA ARG A 163 36.94 -10.36 13.23
C ARG A 163 38.28 -10.55 12.54
N GLU A 164 38.49 -11.70 11.89
CA GLU A 164 39.74 -12.01 11.18
C GLU A 164 39.52 -12.55 9.76
N SER A 165 40.54 -12.41 8.91
CA SER A 165 40.62 -13.16 7.65
C SER A 165 41.19 -14.55 7.91
N CYS A 166 40.39 -15.58 7.66
CA CYS A 166 40.79 -16.98 7.82
C CYS A 166 41.21 -17.61 6.48
N PHE A 167 41.95 -18.72 6.55
CA PHE A 167 42.43 -19.54 5.41
C PHE A 167 43.41 -18.86 4.45
N HIS A 168 42.99 -17.77 3.80
CA HIS A 168 43.81 -17.06 2.83
C HIS A 168 43.46 -15.56 2.75
N GLN A 169 44.27 -14.85 1.97
CA GLN A 169 44.11 -13.42 1.70
C GLN A 169 42.72 -13.09 1.13
N SER A 170 42.12 -12.01 1.65
CA SER A 170 40.83 -11.49 1.18
C SER A 170 40.95 -10.42 0.09
N GLY A 171 41.84 -9.45 0.28
CA GLY A 171 41.95 -8.29 -0.60
C GLY A 171 42.70 -8.61 -1.90
N ASP A 172 42.38 -7.92 -2.99
CA ASP A 172 43.00 -8.12 -4.32
C ASP A 172 44.21 -7.21 -4.60
N SER A 173 44.53 -6.28 -3.68
CA SER A 173 45.65 -5.36 -3.85
C SER A 173 46.99 -6.11 -3.92
N LYS A 174 47.84 -5.72 -4.88
CA LYS A 174 49.19 -6.28 -5.04
C LYS A 174 50.07 -5.92 -3.85
N ARG A 175 50.70 -6.92 -3.24
CA ARG A 175 51.59 -6.79 -2.07
C ARG A 175 52.98 -7.28 -2.45
N LYS A 176 54.02 -6.49 -2.14
CA LYS A 176 55.44 -6.90 -2.37
C LYS A 176 55.85 -8.03 -1.41
N TYR A 177 55.32 -7.97 -0.19
CA TYR A 177 55.53 -8.93 0.89
C TYR A 177 54.26 -8.95 1.76
N ASN A 178 53.90 -10.07 2.37
CA ASN A 178 52.67 -10.24 3.15
C ASN A 178 52.94 -11.12 4.40
N PRO A 179 53.16 -10.51 5.58
CA PRO A 179 53.42 -11.24 6.83
C PRO A 179 52.15 -11.72 7.55
N THR A 180 50.98 -11.62 6.91
CA THR A 180 49.69 -11.90 7.56
C THR A 180 49.50 -13.39 7.83
N HIS A 181 49.03 -13.72 9.03
CA HIS A 181 48.70 -15.08 9.46
C HIS A 181 47.23 -15.42 9.16
N TYR A 182 46.98 -16.09 8.03
CA TYR A 182 45.65 -16.59 7.67
C TYR A 182 45.39 -17.95 8.33
N ARG A 183 44.88 -17.93 9.55
CA ARG A 183 44.63 -19.14 10.35
C ARG A 183 43.30 -19.79 10.01
N GLU A 184 43.15 -21.03 10.44
CA GLU A 184 41.87 -21.70 10.46
C GLU A 184 41.01 -21.19 11.64
N PRO A 185 39.67 -21.04 11.49
CA PRO A 185 38.75 -20.55 12.52
C PRO A 185 38.83 -21.33 13.85
N ARG A 186 39.11 -22.65 13.76
CA ARG A 186 39.27 -23.51 14.95
C ARG A 186 40.41 -23.07 15.86
N TYR A 187 41.45 -22.43 15.32
CA TYR A 187 42.55 -21.89 16.11
C TYR A 187 42.05 -20.80 17.06
N TYR A 188 41.34 -19.80 16.52
CA TYR A 188 40.80 -18.69 17.33
C TYR A 188 39.78 -19.20 18.35
N THR A 189 38.91 -20.11 17.92
CA THR A 189 37.90 -20.70 18.81
C THR A 189 38.56 -21.45 19.97
N LYS A 190 39.61 -22.23 19.70
CA LYS A 190 40.37 -22.96 20.71
C LYS A 190 41.05 -22.02 21.71
N VAL A 191 41.84 -21.05 21.22
CA VAL A 191 42.64 -20.15 22.07
C VAL A 191 41.74 -19.38 23.04
N PHE A 192 40.65 -18.78 22.56
CA PHE A 192 39.76 -18.02 23.42
C PHE A 192 38.94 -18.93 24.34
N LYS A 193 38.62 -20.16 23.94
CA LYS A 193 37.90 -21.11 24.80
C LYS A 193 38.76 -21.64 25.96
N GLU A 194 40.05 -21.83 25.73
CA GLU A 194 41.02 -22.30 26.74
C GLU A 194 41.49 -21.16 27.68
N CYS A 195 41.06 -19.92 27.44
CA CYS A 195 41.37 -18.80 28.32
C CYS A 195 40.61 -18.92 29.65
N HIS A 196 41.38 -19.12 30.72
CA HIS A 196 40.89 -19.14 32.09
C HIS A 196 41.59 -18.06 32.91
N MET A 197 40.85 -17.47 33.85
CA MET A 197 41.43 -16.51 34.79
C MET A 197 40.84 -16.75 36.18
N SER A 198 41.63 -16.49 37.22
CA SER A 198 41.13 -16.33 38.58
C SER A 198 41.40 -14.91 39.04
N ASP A 199 40.40 -14.25 39.62
CA ASP A 199 40.58 -12.94 40.23
C ASP A 199 41.24 -13.05 41.61
N ALA A 200 41.64 -11.91 42.19
CA ALA A 200 42.26 -11.85 43.51
C ALA A 200 41.33 -12.31 44.66
N THR A 201 40.03 -12.48 44.40
CA THR A 201 39.04 -12.95 45.36
C THR A 201 38.76 -14.46 45.25
N GLY A 202 39.43 -15.15 44.31
CA GLY A 202 39.31 -16.59 44.10
C GLY A 202 38.19 -17.01 43.13
N ASN A 203 37.50 -16.07 42.47
CA ASN A 203 36.51 -16.41 41.46
C ASN A 203 37.21 -16.80 40.16
N SER A 204 36.81 -17.93 39.58
CA SER A 204 37.26 -18.36 38.26
C SER A 204 36.33 -17.84 37.18
N PHE A 205 36.91 -17.33 36.10
CA PHE A 205 36.22 -16.87 34.90
C PHE A 205 36.72 -17.62 33.67
N GLU A 206 35.83 -17.79 32.71
CA GLU A 206 36.12 -18.30 31.37
C GLU A 206 35.43 -17.43 30.30
N LEU A 207 35.84 -17.63 29.05
CA LEU A 207 35.16 -17.02 27.92
C LEU A 207 34.10 -17.97 27.34
N SER A 208 32.93 -17.38 27.17
CA SER A 208 31.74 -18.01 26.67
C SER A 208 31.47 -17.52 25.25
N LEU A 209 31.57 -18.40 24.25
CA LEU A 209 31.22 -18.03 22.86
C LEU A 209 29.71 -17.79 22.75
N VAL A 210 29.33 -16.55 22.48
CA VAL A 210 27.95 -16.05 22.28
C VAL A 210 27.56 -16.02 20.81
N GLY A 211 28.53 -15.88 19.90
CA GLY A 211 28.25 -15.85 18.46
C GLY A 211 29.49 -16.12 17.63
N CYS A 212 29.32 -16.75 16.48
CA CYS A 212 30.37 -16.96 15.49
C CYS A 212 29.70 -16.95 14.12
N LYS A 213 30.11 -16.01 13.26
CA LYS A 213 29.43 -15.77 11.98
C LYS A 213 30.43 -15.33 10.91
N CYS A 214 30.19 -15.70 9.65
CA CYS A 214 30.83 -15.05 8.52
C CYS A 214 30.20 -13.67 8.21
N ILE A 215 30.99 -12.75 7.67
CA ILE A 215 30.51 -11.42 7.27
C ILE A 215 29.84 -11.52 5.91
N GLY A 216 28.52 -11.33 5.88
CA GLY A 216 27.65 -11.47 4.71
C GLY A 216 28.03 -10.54 3.56
N ALA A 217 28.49 -9.32 3.83
CA ALA A 217 29.01 -8.41 2.81
C ALA A 217 30.14 -9.04 1.99
N TYR A 218 31.02 -9.81 2.62
CA TYR A 218 32.10 -10.53 1.94
C TYR A 218 31.60 -11.78 1.21
N VAL A 219 30.60 -12.49 1.75
CA VAL A 219 29.94 -13.59 1.04
C VAL A 219 29.32 -13.08 -0.26
N ARG A 220 28.57 -11.97 -0.21
CA ARG A 220 27.92 -11.38 -1.38
C ARG A 220 28.91 -10.86 -2.42
N ASN A 221 29.92 -10.09 -1.99
CA ASN A 221 30.82 -9.35 -2.89
C ASN A 221 32.05 -10.15 -3.32
N LYS A 222 32.59 -11.00 -2.45
CA LYS A 222 33.84 -11.76 -2.69
C LYS A 222 33.62 -13.25 -2.86
N LYS A 223 32.37 -13.72 -2.73
CA LYS A 223 31.96 -15.13 -2.93
C LYS A 223 32.82 -16.10 -2.10
N ASN A 224 33.16 -15.68 -0.88
CA ASN A 224 33.81 -16.53 0.12
C ASN A 224 33.31 -16.15 1.53
N GLN A 225 33.40 -17.11 2.45
CA GLN A 225 32.96 -16.97 3.84
C GLN A 225 34.14 -16.85 4.81
N ASN A 226 35.31 -16.45 4.32
CA ASN A 226 36.56 -16.50 5.10
C ASN A 226 36.71 -15.34 6.10
N GLN A 227 35.80 -14.37 6.01
CA GLN A 227 35.74 -13.26 6.94
C GLN A 227 34.82 -13.62 8.08
N ILE A 228 35.40 -13.96 9.23
CA ILE A 228 34.64 -14.54 10.35
C ILE A 228 34.83 -13.63 11.56
N CYS A 229 33.74 -13.41 12.29
CA CYS A 229 33.73 -12.70 13.56
C CYS A 229 33.31 -13.59 14.72
N TRP A 230 33.83 -13.26 15.90
CA TRP A 230 33.54 -13.94 17.14
C TRP A 230 33.03 -13.00 18.23
N ILE A 231 31.95 -13.48 18.80
CA ILE A 231 31.18 -13.16 20.00
C ILE A 231 31.65 -13.76 21.31
N TRP A 232 32.51 -13.17 22.14
CA TRP A 232 32.82 -13.77 23.45
C TRP A 232 32.26 -12.95 24.60
N GLN A 233 31.75 -13.62 25.62
CA GLN A 233 31.35 -13.00 26.89
C GLN A 233 32.16 -13.60 28.03
N LYS A 234 32.66 -12.76 28.93
CA LYS A 234 33.28 -13.21 30.18
C LYS A 234 32.19 -13.65 31.15
N VAL A 235 32.27 -14.90 31.60
CA VAL A 235 31.32 -15.48 32.56
C VAL A 235 32.07 -16.11 33.73
N ARG A 236 31.44 -16.16 34.90
CA ARG A 236 31.96 -16.98 36.00
C ARG A 236 31.91 -18.44 35.59
N SER A 237 32.94 -19.20 35.91
CA SER A 237 33.01 -20.63 35.57
C SER A 237 31.82 -21.43 36.17
N GLN A 238 31.25 -20.93 37.27
CA GLN A 238 30.08 -21.49 37.96
C GLN A 238 28.72 -21.02 37.42
N ASP A 239 28.65 -19.92 36.65
CA ASP A 239 27.38 -19.37 36.17
C ASP A 239 26.86 -20.09 34.92
N ASP A 240 25.55 -20.27 34.91
CA ASP A 240 24.81 -21.30 34.19
C ASP A 240 24.57 -20.96 32.70
N ARG A 241 25.31 -21.64 31.82
CA ARG A 241 24.84 -21.97 30.45
C ARG A 241 24.51 -23.45 30.36
N GLY A 242 23.76 -23.96 31.34
CA GLY A 242 23.54 -25.38 31.61
C GLY A 242 23.13 -26.17 30.39
N PHE A 243 22.16 -25.68 29.61
CA PHE A 243 21.66 -26.43 28.45
C PHE A 243 22.65 -26.47 27.27
N GLN A 244 23.28 -25.34 26.91
CA GLN A 244 24.31 -25.33 25.86
C GLN A 244 25.54 -26.17 26.26
N ARG A 245 25.98 -26.06 27.52
CA ARG A 245 27.07 -26.90 28.06
C ARG A 245 26.65 -28.38 28.11
N PHE A 246 25.39 -28.68 28.40
CA PHE A 246 24.84 -30.04 28.35
C PHE A 246 24.90 -30.58 26.92
N LEU A 247 24.43 -29.83 25.92
CA LEU A 247 24.53 -30.21 24.51
C LEU A 247 25.98 -30.44 24.12
N ASP A 248 26.88 -29.47 24.35
CA ASP A 248 28.28 -29.57 23.91
C ASP A 248 29.12 -30.61 24.67
N ARG A 249 28.73 -31.01 25.89
CA ARG A 249 29.49 -32.00 26.71
C ARG A 249 28.88 -33.38 26.72
N VAL A 250 27.56 -33.52 26.64
CA VAL A 250 26.85 -34.78 26.85
C VAL A 250 26.37 -35.34 25.52
N GLU A 251 25.44 -34.66 24.85
CA GLU A 251 24.78 -35.23 23.68
C GLU A 251 25.53 -34.97 22.36
N TYR A 252 26.04 -33.76 22.17
CA TYR A 252 26.70 -33.25 20.97
C TYR A 252 28.14 -32.80 21.26
N SER A 253 28.88 -33.64 21.99
CA SER A 253 30.35 -33.54 22.00
C SER A 253 30.89 -33.71 20.58
N HIS A 254 32.05 -33.14 20.27
CA HIS A 254 32.67 -33.27 18.95
C HIS A 254 32.77 -34.74 18.49
N LYS A 255 33.16 -35.65 19.40
CA LYS A 255 33.19 -37.10 19.13
C LYS A 255 31.79 -37.65 18.84
N SER A 256 30.77 -37.27 19.63
CA SER A 256 29.38 -37.69 19.39
C SER A 256 28.84 -37.23 18.04
N ILE A 257 29.12 -35.99 17.65
CA ILE A 257 28.70 -35.42 16.35
C ILE A 257 29.26 -36.24 15.19
N LEU A 258 30.56 -36.53 15.20
CA LEU A 258 31.21 -37.34 14.17
C LEU A 258 30.69 -38.78 14.15
N ARG A 259 30.41 -39.36 15.32
CA ARG A 259 29.77 -40.69 15.41
C ARG A 259 28.38 -40.69 14.78
N TYR A 260 27.56 -39.66 15.05
CA TYR A 260 26.23 -39.52 14.45
C TYR A 260 26.30 -39.29 12.95
N GLU A 261 27.25 -38.50 12.48
CA GLU A 261 27.45 -38.29 11.05
C GLU A 261 27.82 -39.58 10.31
N GLN A 262 28.65 -40.44 10.91
CA GLN A 262 28.92 -41.76 10.34
C GLN A 262 27.69 -42.68 10.29
N MET A 263 26.72 -42.47 11.19
CA MET A 263 25.44 -43.19 11.21
C MET A 263 24.45 -42.66 10.16
N TYR A 264 24.16 -41.36 10.19
CA TYR A 264 23.12 -40.74 9.37
C TYR A 264 23.61 -40.41 7.94
N GLY A 265 24.92 -40.23 7.78
CA GLY A 265 25.57 -39.88 6.52
C GLY A 265 26.28 -38.52 6.56
N PRO A 266 27.24 -38.29 5.65
CA PRO A 266 28.06 -37.07 5.65
C PRO A 266 27.22 -35.79 5.60
N GLY A 267 27.48 -34.86 6.52
CA GLY A 267 26.79 -33.59 6.66
C GLY A 267 25.52 -33.63 7.53
N PHE A 268 25.10 -34.78 8.06
CA PHE A 268 23.83 -34.92 8.75
C PHE A 268 23.97 -35.51 10.15
N VAL A 269 23.12 -35.05 11.07
CA VAL A 269 23.05 -35.50 12.46
C VAL A 269 21.62 -35.92 12.86
N SER A 270 20.78 -36.20 11.85
CA SER A 270 19.37 -36.53 11.99
C SER A 270 18.93 -37.58 10.96
N THR A 271 17.74 -38.12 11.18
CA THR A 271 17.24 -39.37 10.59
C THR A 271 17.28 -39.37 9.05
N GLY A 272 17.92 -40.38 8.45
CA GLY A 272 17.94 -40.65 7.01
C GLY A 272 18.83 -39.74 6.17
N GLY A 273 19.56 -38.83 6.80
CA GLY A 273 20.56 -37.98 6.16
C GLY A 273 20.08 -37.31 4.87
N LEU A 274 20.83 -37.52 3.79
CA LEU A 274 20.56 -36.89 2.50
C LEU A 274 19.26 -37.39 1.84
N GLU A 275 18.87 -38.65 2.05
CA GLU A 275 17.71 -39.25 1.37
C GLU A 275 16.40 -38.60 1.82
N THR A 276 16.18 -38.54 3.14
CA THR A 276 15.00 -37.86 3.72
C THR A 276 15.05 -36.36 3.49
N THR A 277 16.24 -35.75 3.51
CA THR A 277 16.41 -34.34 3.17
C THR A 277 15.96 -34.02 1.75
N LYS A 278 16.35 -34.83 0.75
CA LYS A 278 15.86 -34.69 -0.64
C LYS A 278 14.34 -34.79 -0.71
N GLU A 279 13.75 -35.76 -0.03
CA GLU A 279 12.30 -35.94 -0.01
C GLU A 279 11.58 -34.70 0.57
N PHE A 280 12.02 -34.20 1.72
CA PHE A 280 11.32 -33.12 2.41
C PHE A 280 11.56 -31.78 1.75
N VAL A 281 12.78 -31.49 1.29
CA VAL A 281 13.09 -30.25 0.56
C VAL A 281 12.31 -30.19 -0.76
N ALA A 282 12.07 -31.32 -1.43
CA ALA A 282 11.22 -31.34 -2.63
C ALA A 282 9.78 -30.84 -2.36
N LYS A 283 9.25 -31.03 -1.14
CA LYS A 283 7.92 -30.54 -0.73
C LYS A 283 7.87 -29.03 -0.51
N LEU A 284 9.02 -28.37 -0.34
CA LEU A 284 9.13 -26.93 -0.15
C LEU A 284 8.94 -26.16 -1.46
N GLU A 285 9.22 -26.79 -2.61
CA GLU A 285 9.17 -26.15 -3.94
C GLU A 285 10.01 -24.86 -3.99
N LEU A 286 11.24 -24.94 -3.47
CA LEU A 286 12.17 -23.81 -3.39
C LEU A 286 12.44 -23.22 -4.78
N LYS A 287 12.51 -21.89 -4.84
CA LYS A 287 12.80 -21.12 -6.05
C LYS A 287 14.09 -20.32 -5.88
N PRO A 288 14.87 -20.13 -6.96
CA PRO A 288 16.07 -19.29 -6.92
C PRO A 288 15.82 -17.91 -6.31
N GLY A 289 16.73 -17.47 -5.45
CA GLY A 289 16.68 -16.19 -4.74
C GLY A 289 15.77 -16.15 -3.51
N GLN A 290 15.07 -17.24 -3.17
CA GLN A 290 14.33 -17.32 -1.90
C GLN A 290 15.29 -17.41 -0.70
N LYS A 291 14.81 -17.00 0.47
CA LYS A 291 15.55 -17.04 1.73
C LYS A 291 14.96 -18.07 2.69
N VAL A 292 15.80 -18.98 3.18
CA VAL A 292 15.45 -20.08 4.09
C VAL A 292 16.11 -19.86 5.44
N LEU A 293 15.37 -20.06 6.54
CA LEU A 293 15.93 -20.18 7.88
C LEU A 293 15.91 -21.67 8.28
N ASP A 294 17.07 -22.24 8.59
CA ASP A 294 17.19 -23.56 9.21
C ASP A 294 17.41 -23.40 10.73
N VAL A 295 16.45 -23.89 11.53
CA VAL A 295 16.52 -23.86 13.00
C VAL A 295 16.94 -25.23 13.53
N GLY A 296 18.18 -25.29 14.01
CA GLY A 296 18.89 -26.53 14.34
C GLY A 296 19.66 -27.08 13.15
N CYS A 297 20.42 -26.21 12.46
CA CYS A 297 21.12 -26.56 11.22
C CYS A 297 22.22 -27.62 11.40
N GLY A 298 22.63 -27.90 12.63
CA GLY A 298 23.68 -28.88 12.93
C GLY A 298 24.98 -28.55 12.20
N VAL A 299 25.53 -29.53 11.49
CA VAL A 299 26.80 -29.41 10.75
C VAL A 299 26.64 -28.94 9.29
N GLY A 300 25.44 -28.48 8.90
CA GLY A 300 25.22 -27.74 7.66
C GLY A 300 24.78 -28.52 6.42
N GLY A 301 24.68 -29.86 6.47
CA GLY A 301 24.45 -30.68 5.27
C GLY A 301 23.13 -30.39 4.55
N GLY A 302 22.06 -30.11 5.29
CA GLY A 302 20.77 -29.70 4.73
C GLY A 302 20.84 -28.33 4.06
N ASP A 303 21.53 -27.38 4.71
CA ASP A 303 21.71 -26.02 4.21
C ASP A 303 22.49 -25.99 2.91
N PHE A 304 23.61 -26.73 2.85
CA PHE A 304 24.41 -26.86 1.64
C PHE A 304 23.61 -27.48 0.51
N TYR A 305 22.84 -28.54 0.78
CA TYR A 305 21.99 -29.18 -0.21
C TYR A 305 20.94 -28.21 -0.78
N MET A 306 20.24 -27.46 0.09
CA MET A 306 19.25 -26.46 -0.34
C MET A 306 19.88 -25.36 -1.19
N ALA A 307 20.96 -24.75 -0.71
CA ALA A 307 21.62 -23.65 -1.41
C ALA A 307 22.22 -24.08 -2.77
N GLU A 308 22.84 -25.26 -2.83
CA GLU A 308 23.44 -25.81 -4.06
C GLU A 308 22.40 -26.16 -5.13
N ASN A 309 21.32 -26.84 -4.74
CA ASN A 309 20.40 -27.44 -5.70
C ASN A 309 19.26 -26.49 -6.11
N PHE A 310 18.98 -25.45 -5.33
CA PHE A 310 17.85 -24.55 -5.56
C PHE A 310 18.23 -23.06 -5.68
N ASP A 311 19.52 -22.71 -5.54
CA ASP A 311 20.04 -21.33 -5.63
C ASP A 311 19.32 -20.38 -4.65
N VAL A 312 19.12 -20.86 -3.42
CA VAL A 312 18.52 -20.10 -2.31
C VAL A 312 19.58 -19.59 -1.33
N GLU A 313 19.25 -18.53 -0.61
CA GLU A 313 20.03 -18.06 0.54
C GLU A 313 19.57 -18.80 1.80
N VAL A 314 20.48 -19.49 2.49
CA VAL A 314 20.17 -20.24 3.70
C VAL A 314 20.84 -19.62 4.91
N VAL A 315 20.05 -19.36 5.95
CA VAL A 315 20.48 -18.90 7.27
C VAL A 315 20.32 -20.06 8.23
N GLY A 316 21.40 -20.71 8.62
CA GLY A 316 21.39 -21.80 9.60
C GLY A 316 21.71 -21.29 11.00
N ILE A 317 20.88 -21.65 11.98
CA ILE A 317 21.16 -21.40 13.40
C ILE A 317 21.19 -22.70 14.19
N ASP A 318 22.12 -22.81 15.13
CA ASP A 318 22.18 -23.92 16.09
C ASP A 318 22.72 -23.40 17.43
N LEU A 319 22.28 -24.02 18.53
CA LEU A 319 22.73 -23.65 19.87
C LEU A 319 24.12 -24.25 20.18
N SER A 320 24.47 -25.38 19.58
CA SER A 320 25.74 -26.06 19.80
C SER A 320 26.88 -25.35 19.07
N ILE A 321 27.90 -24.95 19.84
CA ILE A 321 29.11 -24.34 19.30
C ILE A 321 29.87 -25.36 18.44
N ASN A 322 29.88 -26.64 18.86
CA ASN A 322 30.57 -27.70 18.13
C ASN A 322 29.96 -27.91 16.74
N MET A 323 28.62 -27.86 16.63
CA MET A 323 27.89 -27.97 15.36
C MET A 323 28.22 -26.82 14.42
N ILE A 324 28.05 -25.57 14.89
CA ILE A 324 28.31 -24.38 14.08
C ILE A 324 29.77 -24.28 13.66
N SER A 325 30.71 -24.65 14.53
CA SER A 325 32.13 -24.65 14.18
C SER A 325 32.41 -25.59 13.00
N LEU A 326 31.83 -26.80 13.00
CA LEU A 326 31.93 -27.75 11.89
C LEU A 326 31.18 -27.25 10.64
N ALA A 327 30.00 -26.67 10.79
CA ALA A 327 29.23 -26.11 9.67
C ALA A 327 29.99 -24.98 8.97
N ILE A 328 30.53 -24.03 9.73
CA ILE A 328 31.39 -22.96 9.21
C ILE A 328 32.62 -23.55 8.53
N GLU A 329 33.28 -24.54 9.15
CA GLU A 329 34.46 -25.24 8.58
C GLU A 329 34.15 -25.90 7.22
N ARG A 330 32.95 -26.44 7.05
CA ARG A 330 32.52 -27.12 5.82
C ARG A 330 32.00 -26.18 4.75
N ALA A 331 31.55 -24.99 5.16
CA ALA A 331 31.08 -23.97 4.24
C ALA A 331 32.23 -23.38 3.40
N ILE A 332 33.47 -23.44 3.90
CA ILE A 332 34.64 -22.82 3.26
C ILE A 332 34.90 -23.39 1.87
N GLY A 333 35.09 -22.47 0.92
CA GLY A 333 35.34 -22.79 -0.49
C GLY A 333 34.05 -23.09 -1.27
N LEU A 334 32.91 -23.23 -0.60
CA LEU A 334 31.62 -23.32 -1.28
C LEU A 334 31.22 -21.95 -1.81
N LYS A 335 30.61 -21.94 -3.00
CA LYS A 335 30.14 -20.72 -3.68
C LYS A 335 28.68 -20.39 -3.36
N TYR A 336 28.04 -21.20 -2.52
CA TYR A 336 26.62 -21.11 -2.20
C TYR A 336 26.36 -20.05 -1.11
N ALA A 337 25.18 -19.45 -1.14
CA ALA A 337 24.79 -18.40 -0.19
C ALA A 337 24.29 -19.00 1.13
N VAL A 338 25.20 -19.56 1.93
CA VAL A 338 24.89 -20.08 3.27
C VAL A 338 25.54 -19.21 4.34
N GLU A 339 24.83 -18.91 5.42
CA GLU A 339 25.37 -18.30 6.63
C GLU A 339 25.01 -19.15 7.85
N PHE A 340 25.95 -19.28 8.79
CA PHE A 340 25.75 -20.01 10.04
C PHE A 340 25.94 -19.09 11.23
N ASP A 341 25.10 -19.25 12.25
CA ASP A 341 25.14 -18.48 13.48
C ASP A 341 24.88 -19.37 14.71
N CYS A 342 25.76 -19.25 15.72
CA CYS A 342 25.58 -19.93 16.99
C CYS A 342 24.60 -19.14 17.86
N ALA A 343 23.33 -19.52 17.86
CA ALA A 343 22.26 -18.76 18.48
C ALA A 343 21.23 -19.64 19.19
N ASP A 344 20.76 -19.15 20.33
CA ASP A 344 19.55 -19.66 20.97
C ASP A 344 18.32 -19.16 20.21
N CYS A 345 17.54 -20.08 19.64
CA CYS A 345 16.34 -19.76 18.87
C CYS A 345 15.29 -18.96 19.67
N TYR A 346 15.28 -19.02 21.01
CA TYR A 346 14.41 -18.18 21.85
C TYR A 346 14.84 -16.72 21.91
N LYS A 347 16.15 -16.47 21.83
CA LYS A 347 16.74 -15.14 22.02
C LYS A 347 16.97 -14.43 20.69
N LYS A 348 17.02 -15.18 19.60
CA LYS A 348 17.16 -14.62 18.27
C LYS A 348 15.87 -13.91 17.86
N ALA A 349 16.02 -12.74 17.24
CA ALA A 349 14.92 -12.02 16.63
C ALA A 349 15.32 -11.66 15.20
N TYR A 350 14.44 -11.95 14.26
CA TYR A 350 14.54 -11.48 12.89
C TYR A 350 13.44 -10.46 12.62
N PRO A 351 13.64 -9.55 11.65
CA PRO A 351 12.56 -8.69 11.17
C PRO A 351 11.36 -9.53 10.71
N GLU A 352 10.17 -8.97 10.83
CA GLU A 352 8.97 -9.63 10.30
C GLU A 352 9.08 -9.81 8.77
N ASN A 353 8.48 -10.86 8.23
CA ASN A 353 8.46 -11.13 6.78
C ASN A 353 9.86 -11.25 6.14
N THR A 354 10.81 -11.89 6.82
CA THR A 354 12.18 -12.05 6.35
C THR A 354 12.36 -13.30 5.48
N PHE A 355 11.79 -14.43 5.88
CA PHE A 355 12.08 -15.73 5.26
C PHE A 355 10.93 -16.21 4.38
N ASP A 356 11.26 -16.78 3.23
CA ASP A 356 10.29 -17.49 2.39
C ASP A 356 9.96 -18.87 2.96
N VAL A 357 10.95 -19.51 3.62
CA VAL A 357 10.79 -20.81 4.26
C VAL A 357 11.47 -20.83 5.63
N ILE A 358 10.82 -21.45 6.62
CA ILE A 358 11.44 -21.91 7.85
C ILE A 358 11.49 -23.44 7.82
N TYR A 359 12.68 -23.99 8.00
CA TYR A 359 12.97 -25.40 7.97
C TYR A 359 13.57 -25.82 9.31
N THR A 360 13.19 -26.98 9.82
CA THR A 360 13.81 -27.53 11.03
C THR A 360 13.70 -29.05 11.00
N ARG A 361 14.77 -29.73 11.41
CA ARG A 361 14.90 -31.18 11.36
C ARG A 361 15.32 -31.71 12.71
N ASP A 362 14.47 -32.53 13.31
CA ASP A 362 14.70 -33.27 14.54
C ASP A 362 15.37 -32.40 15.63
N THR A 363 14.88 -31.16 15.77
CA THR A 363 15.45 -30.12 16.67
C THR A 363 14.44 -29.65 17.70
N MET A 364 13.16 -29.58 17.33
CA MET A 364 12.12 -29.04 18.20
C MET A 364 11.87 -29.92 19.45
N LEU A 365 12.31 -31.19 19.47
CA LEU A 365 12.37 -32.00 20.69
C LEU A 365 13.21 -31.38 21.81
N HIS A 366 14.15 -30.48 21.50
CA HIS A 366 14.98 -29.75 22.48
C HIS A 366 14.32 -28.46 22.98
N VAL A 367 13.15 -28.10 22.44
CA VAL A 367 12.46 -26.83 22.69
C VAL A 367 11.27 -27.08 23.61
N GLU A 368 11.31 -26.52 24.83
CA GLU A 368 10.22 -26.61 25.81
C GLU A 368 8.94 -25.86 25.38
N ASP A 369 9.03 -24.54 25.19
CA ASP A 369 7.94 -23.65 24.79
C ASP A 369 7.88 -23.49 23.25
N LYS A 370 7.53 -24.60 22.58
CA LYS A 370 7.26 -24.61 21.13
C LYS A 370 6.20 -23.58 20.71
N PRO A 371 5.07 -23.37 21.44
CA PRO A 371 4.06 -22.38 21.04
C PRO A 371 4.61 -20.96 20.89
N THR A 372 5.48 -20.50 21.79
CA THR A 372 6.09 -19.17 21.69
C THR A 372 7.04 -19.10 20.49
N LEU A 373 7.84 -20.13 20.25
CA LEU A 373 8.75 -20.18 19.10
C LEU A 373 7.99 -20.21 17.78
N PHE A 374 6.90 -20.98 17.67
CA PHE A 374 6.06 -21.03 16.46
C PHE A 374 5.40 -19.68 16.16
N LYS A 375 5.02 -18.89 17.17
CA LYS A 375 4.56 -17.50 16.96
C LYS A 375 5.66 -16.61 16.40
N SER A 376 6.91 -16.80 16.82
CA SER A 376 8.05 -16.10 16.23
C SER A 376 8.27 -16.54 14.79
N PHE A 377 8.20 -17.84 14.50
CA PHE A 377 8.27 -18.37 13.13
C PHE A 377 7.21 -17.76 12.22
N TYR A 378 5.96 -17.70 12.68
CA TYR A 378 4.87 -17.07 11.94
C TYR A 378 5.18 -15.60 11.59
N LYS A 379 5.76 -14.83 12.52
CA LYS A 379 6.17 -13.44 12.25
C LYS A 379 7.35 -13.33 11.29
N TRP A 380 8.33 -14.21 11.39
CA TRP A 380 9.54 -14.16 10.57
C TRP A 380 9.29 -14.63 9.13
N LEU A 381 8.27 -15.43 8.90
CA LEU A 381 7.84 -15.84 7.57
C LEU A 381 7.20 -14.69 6.79
N LYS A 382 7.54 -14.60 5.51
CA LYS A 382 6.84 -13.75 4.53
C LYS A 382 5.41 -14.26 4.35
N PRO A 383 4.45 -13.38 3.97
CA PRO A 383 3.09 -13.80 3.70
C PRO A 383 3.03 -14.86 2.60
N GLY A 384 2.46 -16.02 2.92
CA GLY A 384 2.40 -17.18 2.00
C GLY A 384 3.70 -18.00 1.92
N GLY A 385 4.68 -17.72 2.77
CA GLY A 385 5.86 -18.56 3.01
C GLY A 385 5.49 -19.92 3.62
N LYS A 386 6.46 -20.82 3.74
CA LYS A 386 6.22 -22.20 4.19
C LYS A 386 7.03 -22.54 5.44
N ILE A 387 6.47 -23.38 6.29
CA ILE A 387 7.21 -24.03 7.37
C ILE A 387 7.25 -25.55 7.12
N LEU A 388 8.39 -26.18 7.40
CA LEU A 388 8.53 -27.63 7.40
C LEU A 388 9.35 -28.07 8.61
N ILE A 389 8.76 -28.97 9.39
CA ILE A 389 9.31 -29.53 10.62
C ILE A 389 9.32 -31.05 10.48
N THR A 390 10.45 -31.67 10.77
CA THR A 390 10.44 -33.08 11.21
C THR A 390 10.84 -33.13 12.67
N ASP A 391 10.18 -33.96 13.47
CA ASP A 391 10.51 -34.03 14.88
C ASP A 391 10.17 -35.38 15.52
N TYR A 392 10.85 -35.67 16.63
CA TYR A 392 10.50 -36.83 17.44
C TYR A 392 9.22 -36.54 18.21
N CYS A 393 8.27 -37.45 18.12
CA CYS A 393 6.97 -37.36 18.77
C CYS A 393 6.75 -38.56 19.70
N LYS A 394 5.67 -38.52 20.49
CA LYS A 394 5.22 -39.64 21.32
C LYS A 394 3.75 -39.94 21.10
N SER A 395 3.31 -41.18 21.30
CA SER A 395 1.89 -41.50 21.23
C SER A 395 1.08 -40.81 22.33
N ALA A 396 -0.24 -40.74 22.10
CA ALA A 396 -1.17 -40.19 23.07
C ALA A 396 -1.19 -41.05 24.34
N GLY A 397 -0.88 -40.44 25.49
CA GLY A 397 -0.86 -41.11 26.78
C GLY A 397 0.44 -40.89 27.57
N SER A 398 0.61 -41.72 28.61
CA SER A 398 1.83 -41.73 29.42
C SER A 398 2.84 -42.70 28.81
N PRO A 399 4.10 -42.29 28.62
CA PRO A 399 5.14 -43.18 28.13
C PRO A 399 5.44 -44.30 29.14
N SER A 400 5.96 -45.42 28.66
CA SER A 400 6.55 -46.47 29.51
C SER A 400 7.66 -45.90 30.39
N SER A 401 7.99 -46.59 31.49
CA SER A 401 9.06 -46.15 32.39
C SER A 401 10.41 -46.03 31.67
N GLU A 402 10.70 -46.94 30.74
CA GLU A 402 11.92 -46.90 29.93
C GLU A 402 11.94 -45.69 28.99
N PHE A 403 10.82 -45.42 28.29
CA PHE A 403 10.75 -44.27 27.39
C PHE A 403 10.75 -42.93 28.15
N ALA A 404 10.11 -42.87 29.32
CA ALA A 404 10.16 -41.70 30.20
C ALA A 404 11.58 -41.41 30.69
N GLU A 405 12.37 -42.43 31.02
CA GLU A 405 13.77 -42.28 31.40
C GLU A 405 14.63 -41.81 30.22
N TYR A 406 14.39 -42.33 29.01
CA TYR A 406 15.03 -41.86 27.78
C TYR A 406 14.75 -40.37 27.51
N ILE A 407 13.48 -39.95 27.60
CA ILE A 407 13.05 -38.55 27.44
C ILE A 407 13.76 -37.66 28.48
N LYS A 408 13.76 -38.07 29.75
CA LYS A 408 14.40 -37.32 30.84
C LYS A 408 15.91 -37.22 30.67
N LYS A 409 16.58 -38.29 30.24
CA LYS A 409 18.03 -38.32 30.03
C LYS A 409 18.47 -37.47 28.84
N GLY A 410 17.67 -37.45 27.78
CA GLY A 410 17.89 -36.58 26.60
C GLY A 410 17.46 -35.13 26.83
N GLY A 411 16.66 -34.84 27.85
CA GLY A 411 16.09 -33.52 28.05
C GLY A 411 15.05 -33.15 26.99
N TYR A 412 14.35 -34.15 26.45
CA TYR A 412 13.41 -33.94 25.34
C TYR A 412 12.02 -33.50 25.82
N TYR A 413 11.38 -32.66 25.01
CA TYR A 413 10.00 -32.21 25.17
C TYR A 413 9.16 -32.80 24.03
N LEU A 414 8.69 -34.03 24.20
CA LEU A 414 7.93 -34.74 23.17
C LEU A 414 6.42 -34.51 23.34
N HIS A 415 5.74 -34.28 22.22
CA HIS A 415 4.29 -34.16 22.14
C HIS A 415 3.72 -35.20 21.16
N ASP A 416 2.42 -35.46 21.26
CA ASP A 416 1.71 -36.19 20.20
C ASP A 416 1.43 -35.28 19.01
N MET A 417 1.24 -35.89 17.83
CA MET A 417 1.04 -35.18 16.56
C MET A 417 -0.15 -34.22 16.60
N LYS A 418 -1.21 -34.54 17.36
CA LYS A 418 -2.39 -33.70 17.46
C LYS A 418 -2.08 -32.44 18.25
N ALA A 419 -1.38 -32.57 19.38
CA ALA A 419 -0.91 -31.43 20.15
C ALA A 419 0.06 -30.58 19.33
N TYR A 420 0.98 -31.20 18.59
CA TYR A 420 1.94 -30.50 17.72
C TYR A 420 1.23 -29.63 16.66
N ARG A 421 0.27 -30.23 15.94
CA ARG A 421 -0.59 -29.53 14.98
C ARG A 421 -1.32 -28.35 15.61
N GLN A 422 -1.94 -28.55 16.77
CA GLN A 422 -2.67 -27.49 17.47
C GLN A 422 -1.77 -26.31 17.85
N MET A 423 -0.50 -26.56 18.21
CA MET A 423 0.44 -25.48 18.53
C MET A 423 0.75 -24.61 17.30
N LEU A 424 0.87 -25.22 16.11
CA LEU A 424 1.05 -24.50 14.85
C LEU A 424 -0.22 -23.70 14.48
N GLU A 425 -1.40 -24.31 14.60
CA GLU A 425 -2.68 -23.62 14.34
C GLU A 425 -2.87 -22.41 15.27
N VAL A 426 -2.58 -22.56 16.57
CA VAL A 426 -2.65 -21.46 17.56
C VAL A 426 -1.61 -20.36 17.29
N ALA A 427 -0.48 -20.69 16.66
CA ALA A 427 0.51 -19.72 16.26
C ALA A 427 0.09 -18.88 15.04
N GLY A 428 -0.93 -19.31 14.29
CA GLY A 428 -1.49 -18.61 13.13
C GLY A 428 -1.35 -19.35 11.80
N PHE A 429 -0.78 -20.56 11.78
CA PHE A 429 -0.67 -21.35 10.55
C PHE A 429 -2.02 -22.01 10.22
N ASP A 430 -2.61 -21.66 9.07
CA ASP A 430 -3.81 -22.35 8.53
C ASP A 430 -3.42 -23.64 7.82
N ASP A 431 -4.37 -24.54 7.53
CA ASP A 431 -4.20 -25.75 6.70
C ASP A 431 -3.19 -26.84 7.16
N VAL A 432 -2.62 -26.73 8.38
CA VAL A 432 -1.54 -27.61 8.93
C VAL A 432 -1.65 -29.08 8.52
N ILE A 433 -0.68 -29.53 7.71
CA ILE A 433 -0.50 -30.95 7.35
C ILE A 433 0.45 -31.60 8.35
N ALA A 434 -0.07 -32.54 9.14
CA ALA A 434 0.71 -33.36 10.08
C ALA A 434 0.67 -34.84 9.64
N GLU A 435 1.81 -35.37 9.22
CA GLU A 435 1.97 -36.73 8.71
C GLU A 435 2.75 -37.59 9.72
N ASP A 436 2.18 -38.74 10.11
CA ASP A 436 2.91 -39.75 10.87
C ASP A 436 3.82 -40.54 9.92
N ARG A 437 5.13 -40.41 10.16
CA ARG A 437 6.21 -41.01 9.37
C ARG A 437 6.93 -42.12 10.14
N THR A 438 6.34 -42.65 11.20
CA THR A 438 6.97 -43.66 12.09
C THR A 438 7.36 -44.94 11.35
N ASP A 439 6.57 -45.38 10.37
CA ASP A 439 6.92 -46.52 9.51
C ASP A 439 8.18 -46.26 8.66
N GLN A 440 8.31 -45.04 8.15
CA GLN A 440 9.51 -44.61 7.41
C GLN A 440 10.70 -44.54 8.36
N PHE A 441 10.52 -43.96 9.55
CA PHE A 441 11.53 -43.90 10.61
C PHE A 441 12.08 -45.30 10.96
N GLY A 442 11.21 -46.29 11.17
CA GLY A 442 11.62 -47.67 11.46
C GLY A 442 12.43 -48.32 10.33
N LYS A 443 12.04 -48.10 9.06
CA LYS A 443 12.79 -48.58 7.89
C LYS A 443 14.16 -47.91 7.78
N THR A 444 14.22 -46.60 7.96
CA THR A 444 15.45 -45.83 7.91
C THR A 444 16.42 -46.23 9.03
N LEU A 445 15.94 -46.43 10.27
CA LEU A 445 16.77 -46.94 11.37
C LEU A 445 17.37 -48.31 11.05
N GLN A 446 16.63 -49.20 10.37
CA GLN A 446 17.15 -50.50 9.96
C GLN A 446 18.24 -50.34 8.88
N GLN A 447 18.01 -49.48 7.88
CA GLN A 447 19.01 -49.20 6.84
C GLN A 447 20.30 -48.62 7.42
N GLU A 448 20.20 -47.70 8.38
CA GLU A 448 21.34 -47.11 9.09
C GLU A 448 22.11 -48.17 9.91
N LEU A 449 21.40 -49.07 10.59
CA LEU A 449 22.01 -50.21 11.29
C LEU A 449 22.73 -51.17 10.33
N ASP A 450 22.12 -51.51 9.21
CA ASP A 450 22.71 -52.40 8.20
C ASP A 450 23.95 -51.75 7.55
N ALA A 451 23.88 -50.44 7.27
CA ALA A 451 25.01 -49.67 6.74
C ALA A 451 26.18 -49.59 7.73
N LEU A 452 25.89 -49.40 9.02
CA LEU A 452 26.90 -49.44 10.08
C LEU A 452 27.54 -50.82 10.20
N GLU A 453 26.76 -51.90 10.14
CA GLU A 453 27.29 -53.27 10.24
C GLU A 453 28.28 -53.56 9.10
N ASN A 454 27.96 -53.11 7.89
CA ASN A 454 28.85 -53.24 6.72
C ASN A 454 30.16 -52.44 6.86
N LYS A 455 30.18 -51.39 7.71
CA LYS A 455 31.34 -50.52 7.97
C LYS A 455 31.90 -50.66 9.40
N LYS A 456 31.56 -51.74 10.08
CA LYS A 456 31.89 -51.96 11.50
C LYS A 456 33.36 -51.79 11.82
N ASP A 457 34.25 -52.40 11.03
CA ASP A 457 35.69 -52.35 11.28
C ASP A 457 36.26 -50.94 11.09
N GLU A 458 35.74 -50.19 10.12
CA GLU A 458 36.07 -48.77 9.91
C GLU A 458 35.57 -47.91 11.08
N PHE A 459 34.33 -48.10 11.51
CA PHE A 459 33.77 -47.36 12.64
C PHE A 459 34.57 -47.59 13.94
N ILE A 460 34.92 -48.85 14.23
CA ILE A 460 35.69 -49.19 15.44
C ILE A 460 37.09 -48.60 15.39
N ARG A 461 37.72 -48.57 14.20
CA ARG A 461 39.04 -47.97 14.01
C ARG A 461 39.01 -46.46 14.24
N ASP A 462 38.00 -45.78 13.74
CA ASP A 462 37.89 -44.32 13.83
C ASP A 462 37.39 -43.86 15.22
N PHE A 463 36.70 -44.74 15.96
CA PHE A 463 36.20 -44.49 17.32
C PHE A 463 36.62 -45.58 18.32
N SER A 464 35.70 -46.45 18.76
CA SER A 464 35.99 -47.57 19.65
C SER A 464 34.93 -48.68 19.54
N LYS A 465 35.22 -49.84 20.14
CA LYS A 465 34.25 -50.95 20.18
C LYS A 465 33.05 -50.64 21.07
N GLU A 466 33.28 -49.92 22.17
CA GLU A 466 32.26 -49.45 23.10
C GLU A 466 31.32 -48.46 22.41
N ASP A 467 31.86 -47.51 21.64
CA ASP A 467 31.07 -46.53 20.88
C ASP A 467 30.13 -47.23 19.88
N TYR A 468 30.65 -48.22 19.17
CA TYR A 468 29.86 -49.01 18.22
C TYR A 468 28.71 -49.75 18.94
N ASN A 469 29.00 -50.42 20.06
CA ASN A 469 27.98 -51.15 20.82
C ASN A 469 26.91 -50.19 21.37
N GLU A 470 27.32 -49.05 21.92
CA GLU A 470 26.40 -48.03 22.45
C GLU A 470 25.42 -47.53 21.37
N ILE A 471 25.92 -47.23 20.17
CA ILE A 471 25.11 -46.74 19.06
C ILE A 471 24.16 -47.81 18.54
N VAL A 472 24.64 -49.04 18.35
CA VAL A 472 23.80 -50.16 17.91
C VAL A 472 22.64 -50.39 18.87
N GLU A 473 22.91 -50.41 20.18
CA GLU A 473 21.87 -50.59 21.19
C GLU A 473 20.90 -49.39 21.23
N ARG A 474 21.40 -48.16 21.07
CA ARG A 474 20.54 -46.96 20.98
C ARG A 474 19.59 -47.02 19.78
N TRP A 475 20.06 -47.44 18.61
CA TRP A 475 19.23 -47.58 17.40
C TRP A 475 18.21 -48.71 17.53
N LYS A 476 18.61 -49.88 18.04
CA LYS A 476 17.67 -50.99 18.32
C LYS A 476 16.58 -50.58 19.30
N ALA A 477 16.94 -49.83 20.35
CA ALA A 477 15.98 -49.35 21.32
C ALA A 477 15.00 -48.33 20.71
N LYS A 478 15.48 -47.41 19.84
CA LYS A 478 14.60 -46.51 19.07
C LYS A 478 13.64 -47.29 18.17
N LYS A 479 14.14 -48.29 17.45
CA LYS A 479 13.34 -49.15 16.58
C LYS A 479 12.25 -49.89 17.37
N THR A 480 12.61 -50.48 18.50
CA THR A 480 11.66 -51.19 19.39
C THR A 480 10.57 -50.25 19.91
N ARG A 481 10.94 -49.01 20.30
CA ARG A 481 9.97 -47.98 20.70
C ARG A 481 9.09 -47.49 19.55
N GLY A 482 9.61 -47.47 18.32
CA GLY A 482 8.84 -47.18 17.12
C GLY A 482 7.82 -48.28 16.79
N GLU A 483 8.26 -49.54 16.82
CA GLU A 483 7.41 -50.72 16.55
C GLU A 483 6.31 -50.92 17.61
N SER A 484 6.56 -50.52 18.85
CA SER A 484 5.56 -50.52 19.92
C SER A 484 4.61 -49.32 19.88
N GLY A 485 4.84 -48.36 18.97
CA GLY A 485 4.03 -47.16 18.84
C GLY A 485 4.21 -46.15 19.99
N GLU A 486 5.30 -46.24 20.75
CA GLU A 486 5.61 -45.26 21.81
C GLU A 486 6.31 -44.03 21.25
N GLN A 487 7.41 -44.25 20.51
CA GLN A 487 8.20 -43.20 19.88
C GLN A 487 7.78 -43.04 18.43
N MET A 488 7.34 -41.85 18.05
CA MET A 488 6.83 -41.55 16.71
C MET A 488 7.75 -40.55 16.00
N TRP A 489 7.61 -40.43 14.69
CA TRP A 489 8.32 -39.43 13.89
C TRP A 489 7.32 -38.64 13.05
N GLY A 490 7.24 -37.34 13.31
CA GLY A 490 6.31 -36.43 12.65
C GLY A 490 6.95 -35.70 11.49
N LEU A 491 6.18 -35.47 10.43
CA LEU A 491 6.43 -34.43 9.44
C LEU A 491 5.25 -33.45 9.47
N GLU A 492 5.47 -32.27 10.00
CA GLU A 492 4.55 -31.15 9.94
C GLU A 492 5.02 -30.20 8.86
N ARG A 493 4.13 -29.88 7.92
CA ARG A 493 4.41 -28.85 6.93
C ARG A 493 3.20 -27.98 6.78
N GLU A 494 3.46 -26.72 6.51
CA GLU A 494 2.38 -25.81 6.24
C GLU A 494 2.78 -24.62 5.39
N ARG A 495 1.82 -24.09 4.65
CA ARG A 495 1.93 -22.74 4.11
C ARG A 495 1.41 -21.81 5.19
N MET A 496 2.14 -20.76 5.52
CA MET A 496 1.59 -19.67 6.32
C MET A 496 0.25 -19.28 5.68
N GLY A 497 -0.83 -19.70 6.36
CA GLY A 497 -2.15 -19.17 6.16
C GLY A 497 -1.99 -17.68 6.13
N ARG A 498 -2.32 -17.05 5.01
CA ARG A 498 -2.28 -15.59 4.98
C ARG A 498 -3.37 -15.21 5.96
N GLY A 499 -2.96 -14.91 7.20
CA GLY A 499 -3.85 -14.94 8.37
C GLY A 499 -5.17 -14.26 8.05
N ASP A 500 -6.25 -14.65 8.74
CA ASP A 500 -7.64 -14.21 8.53
C ASP A 500 -7.83 -12.80 7.89
N ASP A 501 -6.94 -11.87 8.22
CA ASP A 501 -6.59 -10.61 7.58
C ASP A 501 -6.25 -10.55 6.05
N TYR A 502 -6.12 -11.63 5.25
CA TYR A 502 -6.00 -11.54 3.76
C TYR A 502 -6.97 -12.45 3.01
N LYS A 503 -8.11 -12.78 3.62
CA LYS A 503 -9.24 -13.39 2.91
C LYS A 503 -10.20 -12.30 2.44
N PHE A 504 -10.44 -12.20 1.13
CA PHE A 504 -11.53 -11.39 0.61
C PHE A 504 -12.86 -12.08 0.85
N LEU A 505 -13.71 -11.46 1.67
CA LEU A 505 -15.07 -11.91 1.83
C LEU A 505 -15.92 -11.39 0.67
N ARG A 506 -16.88 -12.21 0.25
CA ARG A 506 -17.94 -11.76 -0.64
C ARG A 506 -18.84 -10.79 0.11
N VAL A 507 -19.43 -9.82 -0.58
CA VAL A 507 -20.24 -8.75 0.02
C VAL A 507 -21.39 -9.33 0.86
N ARG A 508 -22.03 -10.42 0.40
CA ARG A 508 -23.07 -11.12 1.16
C ARG A 508 -22.57 -11.67 2.50
N ASP A 509 -21.35 -12.20 2.54
CA ASP A 509 -20.79 -12.82 3.73
C ASP A 509 -20.24 -11.78 4.69
N ALA A 510 -19.63 -10.71 4.17
CA ALA A 510 -19.20 -9.58 4.99
C ALA A 510 -20.36 -8.95 5.78
N ARG A 511 -21.59 -8.91 5.24
CA ARG A 511 -22.78 -8.44 5.96
C ARG A 511 -23.08 -9.22 7.25
N LYS A 512 -22.61 -10.46 7.37
CA LYS A 512 -22.80 -11.30 8.57
C LYS A 512 -21.74 -11.03 9.64
N CYS A 513 -20.61 -10.42 9.26
CA CYS A 513 -19.44 -10.18 10.09
C CYS A 513 -19.52 -8.86 10.88
N VAL A 514 -20.68 -8.55 11.48
CA VAL A 514 -20.87 -7.28 12.20
C VAL A 514 -19.86 -7.16 13.36
N ASN A 515 -19.24 -5.99 13.48
CA ASN A 515 -18.16 -5.65 14.40
C ASN A 515 -16.82 -6.40 14.19
N GLN A 516 -16.66 -7.08 13.06
CA GLN A 516 -15.40 -7.73 12.69
C GLN A 516 -14.65 -6.92 11.62
N LYS A 517 -13.33 -7.12 11.56
CA LYS A 517 -12.49 -6.64 10.47
C LYS A 517 -12.57 -7.62 9.32
N VAL A 518 -12.71 -7.10 8.11
CA VAL A 518 -12.83 -7.90 6.88
C VAL A 518 -12.05 -7.24 5.75
N ASN A 519 -11.70 -8.02 4.74
CA ASN A 519 -11.26 -7.49 3.44
C ASN A 519 -12.36 -7.70 2.41
N LEU A 520 -12.54 -6.72 1.54
CA LEU A 520 -13.56 -6.70 0.51
C LEU A 520 -12.95 -6.26 -0.80
N ILE A 521 -13.32 -6.94 -1.88
CA ILE A 521 -13.07 -6.49 -3.24
C ILE A 521 -14.39 -6.50 -3.99
N ALA A 522 -14.75 -5.35 -4.56
CA ALA A 522 -16.08 -5.15 -5.10
C ALA A 522 -16.09 -4.05 -6.16
N VAL A 523 -17.13 -4.04 -6.99
CA VAL A 523 -17.36 -3.01 -8.00
C VAL A 523 -18.08 -1.83 -7.35
N ILE A 524 -17.64 -0.62 -7.64
CA ILE A 524 -18.28 0.63 -7.18
C ILE A 524 -19.51 0.89 -8.04
N LEU A 525 -20.68 0.86 -7.40
CA LEU A 525 -21.99 1.13 -8.01
C LEU A 525 -22.35 2.62 -7.93
N ASP A 526 -22.34 3.18 -6.71
CA ASP A 526 -22.63 4.59 -6.44
C ASP A 526 -21.49 5.22 -5.64
N PHE A 527 -21.21 6.51 -5.86
CA PHE A 527 -20.35 7.30 -4.96
C PHE A 527 -21.00 8.65 -4.63
N GLY A 528 -20.78 9.12 -3.42
CA GLY A 528 -21.17 10.44 -2.95
C GLY A 528 -19.99 11.42 -2.95
N PHE A 529 -20.30 12.72 -2.93
CA PHE A 529 -19.27 13.75 -2.81
C PHE A 529 -18.68 13.80 -1.39
N PRO A 530 -17.38 14.12 -1.25
CA PRO A 530 -16.77 14.37 0.04
C PRO A 530 -17.49 15.45 0.85
N LYS A 531 -17.68 15.19 2.14
CA LYS A 531 -18.32 16.13 3.07
C LYS A 531 -17.53 16.24 4.37
N PRO A 532 -17.47 17.43 4.99
CA PRO A 532 -16.92 17.56 6.33
C PRO A 532 -17.80 16.80 7.31
N THR A 533 -17.17 16.08 8.25
CA THR A 533 -17.87 15.46 9.38
C THR A 533 -18.14 16.49 10.47
N LYS A 534 -18.89 16.12 11.52
CA LYS A 534 -19.05 16.98 12.71
C LYS A 534 -17.74 17.21 13.48
N GLY A 535 -16.69 16.42 13.18
CA GLY A 535 -15.35 16.56 13.76
C GLY A 535 -14.40 17.30 12.83
N THR A 536 -13.13 16.90 12.83
CA THR A 536 -12.05 17.49 12.00
C THR A 536 -11.86 16.81 10.65
N ASP A 537 -12.56 15.69 10.41
CA ASP A 537 -12.29 14.78 9.30
C ASP A 537 -13.32 14.96 8.16
N TYR A 538 -12.99 14.49 6.97
CA TYR A 538 -13.89 14.37 5.81
C TYR A 538 -14.40 12.93 5.64
N CYS A 539 -15.57 12.79 5.02
CA CYS A 539 -16.16 11.50 4.70
C CYS A 539 -16.68 11.44 3.26
N CYS A 540 -16.46 10.30 2.61
CA CYS A 540 -17.12 9.92 1.36
C CYS A 540 -17.88 8.59 1.57
N THR A 541 -19.06 8.47 0.96
CA THR A 541 -19.85 7.24 0.99
C THR A 541 -19.87 6.60 -0.39
N LEU A 542 -19.40 5.36 -0.49
CA LEU A 542 -19.51 4.51 -1.66
C LEU A 542 -20.61 3.47 -1.47
N ARG A 543 -21.13 2.93 -2.55
CA ARG A 543 -21.95 1.72 -2.57
C ARG A 543 -21.28 0.71 -3.47
N VAL A 544 -21.01 -0.47 -2.93
CA VAL A 544 -20.26 -1.53 -3.62
C VAL A 544 -21.11 -2.78 -3.83
N ILE A 545 -20.84 -3.50 -4.91
CA ILE A 545 -21.53 -4.73 -5.30
C ILE A 545 -20.54 -5.80 -5.75
N ASP A 546 -20.96 -7.06 -5.67
CA ASP A 546 -20.26 -8.21 -6.23
C ASP A 546 -21.26 -9.22 -6.82
N GLU A 547 -20.78 -10.38 -7.27
CA GLU A 547 -21.63 -11.44 -7.81
C GLU A 547 -22.69 -11.96 -6.82
N THR A 548 -22.50 -11.78 -5.51
CA THR A 548 -23.37 -12.32 -4.45
C THR A 548 -24.40 -11.33 -3.92
N TYR A 549 -24.13 -10.02 -4.00
CA TYR A 549 -24.97 -8.98 -3.42
C TYR A 549 -25.02 -7.72 -4.29
N HIS A 550 -25.68 -7.84 -5.44
CA HIS A 550 -25.74 -6.79 -6.45
C HIS A 550 -27.06 -5.99 -6.48
N GLN A 551 -28.16 -6.52 -5.94
CA GLN A 551 -29.47 -5.85 -6.00
C GLN A 551 -29.53 -4.56 -5.17
N MET A 552 -29.11 -4.60 -3.89
CA MET A 552 -29.16 -3.42 -3.02
C MET A 552 -27.78 -2.76 -2.87
N GLY A 553 -26.69 -3.54 -3.00
CA GLY A 553 -25.33 -3.13 -2.70
C GLY A 553 -25.09 -2.84 -1.22
N MET A 554 -23.82 -2.77 -0.83
CA MET A 554 -23.39 -2.49 0.53
C MET A 554 -22.78 -1.10 0.60
N SER A 555 -23.16 -0.30 1.59
CA SER A 555 -22.61 1.05 1.74
C SER A 555 -21.29 1.01 2.51
N VAL A 556 -20.30 1.76 2.00
CA VAL A 556 -18.95 1.89 2.54
C VAL A 556 -18.72 3.35 2.88
N ASN A 557 -18.49 3.66 4.15
CA ASN A 557 -18.20 5.01 4.63
C ASN A 557 -16.71 5.15 4.87
N ILE A 558 -16.06 6.02 4.10
CA ILE A 558 -14.62 6.23 4.11
C ILE A 558 -14.31 7.58 4.75
N PHE A 559 -13.41 7.59 5.72
CA PHE A 559 -13.04 8.76 6.51
C PHE A 559 -11.56 9.10 6.33
N ALA A 560 -11.23 10.37 6.12
CA ALA A 560 -9.86 10.86 5.95
C ALA A 560 -9.68 12.26 6.56
N GLU A 561 -8.44 12.67 6.80
CA GLU A 561 -8.10 13.97 7.41
C GLU A 561 -8.40 15.16 6.47
N ASN A 562 -8.30 14.94 5.16
CA ASN A 562 -8.59 15.92 4.12
C ASN A 562 -9.31 15.24 2.95
N ALA A 563 -9.99 16.03 2.11
CA ALA A 563 -10.74 15.52 0.98
C ALA A 563 -9.84 14.78 -0.04
N GLU A 564 -8.62 15.26 -0.27
CA GLU A 564 -7.64 14.68 -1.20
C GLU A 564 -7.22 13.24 -0.88
N ARG A 565 -7.36 12.78 0.37
CA ARG A 565 -7.03 11.40 0.79
C ARG A 565 -8.21 10.44 0.67
N LEU A 566 -9.38 10.93 0.27
CA LEU A 566 -10.54 10.07 0.00
C LEU A 566 -10.39 9.39 -1.38
N PRO A 567 -11.17 8.32 -1.63
CA PRO A 567 -11.16 7.67 -2.94
C PRO A 567 -11.70 8.61 -4.03
N HIS A 568 -10.88 8.83 -5.05
CA HIS A 568 -11.19 9.57 -6.28
C HIS A 568 -11.53 8.55 -7.37
N VAL A 569 -12.80 8.15 -7.43
CA VAL A 569 -13.29 7.16 -8.38
C VAL A 569 -13.21 7.72 -9.80
N ALA A 570 -12.31 7.21 -10.66
CA ALA A 570 -12.06 7.79 -11.98
C ALA A 570 -13.21 7.55 -12.96
N ALA A 571 -13.77 6.34 -12.92
CA ALA A 571 -14.97 5.98 -13.65
C ALA A 571 -15.92 5.17 -12.76
N LEU A 572 -17.21 5.36 -12.99
CA LEU A 572 -18.22 4.51 -12.37
C LEU A 572 -18.09 3.08 -12.92
N GLY A 573 -18.26 2.06 -12.06
CA GLY A 573 -17.97 0.66 -12.40
C GLY A 573 -16.53 0.24 -12.16
N ASP A 574 -15.67 1.13 -11.65
CA ASP A 574 -14.33 0.80 -11.17
C ASP A 574 -14.35 -0.16 -9.98
N VAL A 575 -13.27 -0.92 -9.83
CA VAL A 575 -13.11 -1.90 -8.75
C VAL A 575 -12.41 -1.24 -7.58
N ILE A 576 -12.98 -1.40 -6.39
CA ILE A 576 -12.34 -1.01 -5.13
C ILE A 576 -11.94 -2.24 -4.32
N GLN A 577 -10.69 -2.25 -3.90
CA GLN A 577 -10.14 -3.18 -2.93
C GLN A 577 -10.04 -2.47 -1.58
N LEU A 578 -10.57 -3.09 -0.54
CA LEU A 578 -10.64 -2.57 0.83
C LEU A 578 -10.00 -3.60 1.77
N CYS A 579 -8.96 -3.20 2.49
CA CYS A 579 -8.29 -4.07 3.46
C CYS A 579 -8.52 -3.57 4.89
N HIS A 580 -8.70 -4.51 5.82
CA HIS A 580 -8.96 -4.28 7.24
C HIS A 580 -10.05 -3.24 7.52
N VAL A 581 -11.19 -3.34 6.83
CA VAL A 581 -12.36 -2.49 7.06
C VAL A 581 -13.31 -3.13 8.08
N VAL A 582 -14.04 -2.31 8.85
CA VAL A 582 -14.91 -2.80 9.92
C VAL A 582 -16.36 -2.79 9.46
N VAL A 583 -17.07 -3.90 9.60
CA VAL A 583 -18.51 -3.94 9.33
C VAL A 583 -19.27 -3.47 10.56
N LYS A 584 -20.20 -2.52 10.39
CA LYS A 584 -21.04 -1.98 11.47
C LYS A 584 -22.51 -1.97 11.08
N ALA A 585 -23.38 -2.22 12.04
CA ALA A 585 -24.82 -2.03 11.89
C ALA A 585 -25.22 -0.67 12.48
N HIS A 586 -25.92 0.17 11.70
CA HIS A 586 -26.46 1.44 12.16
C HIS A 586 -27.86 1.66 11.59
N GLY A 587 -28.85 1.90 12.45
CA GLY A 587 -30.24 2.13 12.02
C GLY A 587 -30.89 0.97 11.27
N GLY A 588 -30.44 -0.28 11.49
CA GLY A 588 -30.91 -1.47 10.77
C GLY A 588 -30.17 -1.77 9.46
N GLU A 589 -29.32 -0.87 8.97
CA GLU A 589 -28.47 -1.11 7.80
C GLU A 589 -27.06 -1.56 8.20
N VAL A 590 -26.53 -2.55 7.47
CA VAL A 590 -25.16 -3.06 7.65
C VAL A 590 -24.23 -2.38 6.64
N ASN A 591 -23.29 -1.60 7.16
CA ASN A 591 -22.37 -0.76 6.39
C ASN A 591 -20.92 -1.09 6.73
N VAL A 592 -20.04 -0.86 5.78
CA VAL A 592 -18.59 -0.94 5.98
C VAL A 592 -18.08 0.43 6.43
N VAL A 593 -17.18 0.44 7.40
CA VAL A 593 -16.56 1.64 7.95
C VAL A 593 -15.05 1.53 7.81
N PHE A 594 -14.47 2.47 7.09
CA PHE A 594 -13.03 2.61 6.94
C PHE A 594 -12.44 3.34 8.15
N ASN A 595 -11.35 2.82 8.70
CA ASN A 595 -10.65 3.45 9.80
C ASN A 595 -9.28 3.95 9.37
N LYS A 596 -9.05 5.26 9.46
CA LYS A 596 -7.78 5.92 9.10
C LYS A 596 -6.53 5.30 9.77
N LYS A 597 -6.68 4.68 10.95
CA LYS A 597 -5.56 4.08 11.69
C LYS A 597 -5.06 2.77 11.10
N PHE A 598 -5.89 1.98 10.42
CA PHE A 598 -5.48 0.64 9.98
C PHE A 598 -6.11 0.14 8.67
N SER A 599 -7.19 0.75 8.18
CA SER A 599 -7.78 0.37 6.90
C SER A 599 -6.97 0.94 5.74
N SER A 600 -6.97 0.23 4.61
CA SER A 600 -6.35 0.67 3.37
C SER A 600 -7.25 0.36 2.18
N PHE A 601 -7.09 1.09 1.08
CA PHE A 601 -7.82 0.86 -0.16
C PHE A 601 -6.93 1.02 -1.40
N ALA A 602 -7.37 0.40 -2.49
CA ALA A 602 -6.86 0.62 -3.84
C ALA A 602 -8.00 0.65 -4.84
N LEU A 603 -7.84 1.47 -5.88
CA LEU A 603 -8.80 1.65 -6.95
C LEU A 603 -8.21 1.22 -8.29
N TYR A 604 -8.97 0.40 -9.01
CA TYR A 604 -8.60 -0.16 -10.30
C TYR A 604 -9.66 0.18 -11.34
N LYS A 605 -9.23 0.33 -12.60
CA LYS A 605 -10.17 0.46 -13.72
C LYS A 605 -11.14 -0.72 -13.74
N GLY A 606 -12.41 -0.43 -14.01
CA GLY A 606 -13.49 -1.40 -14.12
C GLY A 606 -13.43 -2.24 -15.40
N LYS A 607 -14.55 -2.30 -16.13
CA LYS A 607 -14.67 -3.09 -17.37
C LYS A 607 -13.69 -2.67 -18.48
N ASP A 608 -13.29 -1.41 -18.52
CA ASP A 608 -12.42 -0.83 -19.56
C ASP A 608 -10.92 -0.86 -19.15
N GLY A 609 -10.57 -1.71 -18.17
CA GLY A 609 -9.23 -1.82 -17.62
C GLY A 609 -8.42 -2.96 -18.23
N ASP A 610 -7.35 -2.61 -18.93
CA ASP A 610 -6.45 -3.57 -19.59
C ASP A 610 -5.27 -3.98 -18.68
N ASP A 611 -4.99 -3.14 -17.67
CA ASP A 611 -3.91 -3.30 -16.70
C ASP A 611 -4.46 -3.67 -15.30
N PHE A 612 -3.62 -4.24 -14.45
CA PHE A 612 -3.92 -4.53 -13.04
C PHE A 612 -3.23 -3.54 -12.11
N ILE A 613 -2.98 -2.33 -12.58
CA ILE A 613 -2.26 -1.30 -11.83
C ILE A 613 -3.32 -0.39 -11.18
N PRO A 614 -3.32 -0.23 -9.85
CA PRO A 614 -4.25 0.68 -9.22
C PRO A 614 -3.89 2.12 -9.60
N TYR A 615 -4.87 2.89 -10.06
CA TYR A 615 -4.65 4.30 -10.40
C TYR A 615 -4.65 5.21 -9.16
N GLN A 616 -5.17 4.71 -8.03
CA GLN A 616 -5.06 5.36 -6.74
C GLN A 616 -4.93 4.31 -5.63
N VAL A 617 -4.04 4.57 -4.67
CA VAL A 617 -3.86 3.76 -3.47
C VAL A 617 -3.84 4.63 -2.23
N SER A 618 -4.35 4.12 -1.12
CA SER A 618 -4.15 4.72 0.20
C SER A 618 -2.73 4.46 0.69
N SER A 619 -2.22 5.30 1.61
CA SER A 619 -0.83 5.26 2.08
C SER A 619 -0.37 3.94 2.73
N LYS A 620 -1.30 3.05 3.11
CA LYS A 620 -1.01 1.76 3.79
C LYS A 620 -1.24 0.56 2.88
N PHE A 621 -1.58 0.78 1.61
CA PHE A 621 -1.90 -0.29 0.68
C PHE A 621 -0.65 -0.80 -0.03
N HIS A 622 -0.51 -2.12 -0.14
CA HIS A 622 0.56 -2.78 -0.88
C HIS A 622 -0.05 -3.77 -1.88
N PRO A 623 0.16 -3.60 -3.20
CA PRO A 623 -0.40 -4.48 -4.22
C PRO A 623 0.29 -5.84 -4.20
N ILE A 624 -0.48 -6.92 -4.43
CA ILE A 624 0.03 -8.30 -4.50
C ILE A 624 -0.44 -8.92 -5.83
N ASP A 625 0.41 -9.75 -6.44
CA ASP A 625 0.13 -10.33 -7.77
C ASP A 625 -1.14 -11.20 -7.83
N GLU A 626 -1.58 -11.77 -6.71
CA GLU A 626 -2.79 -12.59 -6.64
C GLU A 626 -4.09 -11.76 -6.67
N ASP A 627 -4.04 -10.45 -6.35
CA ASP A 627 -5.20 -9.55 -6.46
C ASP A 627 -5.75 -9.51 -7.90
N LYS A 628 -4.87 -9.73 -8.89
CA LYS A 628 -5.19 -9.73 -10.32
C LYS A 628 -6.31 -10.71 -10.66
N MET A 629 -6.33 -11.89 -10.03
CA MET A 629 -7.35 -12.91 -10.28
C MET A 629 -8.74 -12.45 -9.83
N PHE A 630 -8.84 -11.79 -8.66
CA PHE A 630 -10.11 -11.29 -8.14
C PHE A 630 -10.64 -10.12 -8.98
N ILE A 631 -9.75 -9.22 -9.39
CA ILE A 631 -10.08 -8.09 -10.26
C ILE A 631 -10.58 -8.60 -11.62
N ASP A 632 -9.86 -9.54 -12.24
CA ASP A 632 -10.24 -10.14 -13.53
C ASP A 632 -11.62 -10.81 -13.46
N LYS A 633 -11.89 -11.55 -12.37
CA LYS A 633 -13.20 -12.18 -12.14
C LYS A 633 -14.32 -11.15 -12.06
N LEU A 634 -14.13 -10.06 -11.31
CA LEU A 634 -15.12 -8.98 -11.19
C LEU A 634 -15.33 -8.26 -12.52
N ARG A 635 -14.26 -7.98 -13.28
CA ARG A 635 -14.35 -7.35 -14.62
C ARG A 635 -15.15 -8.22 -15.58
N LYS A 636 -14.89 -9.53 -15.64
CA LYS A 636 -15.65 -10.49 -16.46
C LYS A 636 -17.11 -10.58 -16.06
N TRP A 637 -17.41 -10.55 -14.77
CA TRP A 637 -18.79 -10.53 -14.27
C TRP A 637 -19.51 -9.23 -14.66
N LEU A 638 -18.83 -8.09 -14.55
CA LEU A 638 -19.40 -6.77 -14.84
C LEU A 638 -19.87 -6.63 -16.30
N VAL A 639 -19.21 -7.30 -17.26
CA VAL A 639 -19.61 -7.31 -18.68
C VAL A 639 -21.03 -7.86 -18.87
N ASN A 640 -21.44 -8.85 -18.07
CA ASN A 640 -22.74 -9.50 -18.19
C ASN A 640 -23.78 -8.99 -17.18
N TYR A 641 -23.39 -8.03 -16.33
CA TYR A 641 -24.26 -7.53 -15.28
C TYR A 641 -25.23 -6.47 -15.82
N GLN A 642 -26.53 -6.79 -15.80
CA GLN A 642 -27.61 -5.85 -16.08
C GLN A 642 -28.56 -5.80 -14.89
N ARG A 643 -28.70 -4.63 -14.28
CA ARG A 643 -29.68 -4.40 -13.22
C ARG A 643 -31.02 -4.03 -13.84
N ARG A 644 -32.09 -4.77 -13.51
CA ARG A 644 -33.46 -4.30 -13.76
C ARG A 644 -33.85 -3.38 -12.61
N GLU A 645 -33.92 -2.09 -12.89
CA GLU A 645 -34.51 -1.08 -11.99
C GLU A 645 -35.89 -0.68 -12.54
N ASP A 646 -36.82 -0.33 -11.66
CA ASP A 646 -38.12 0.16 -12.07
C ASP A 646 -38.02 1.60 -12.58
N SER A 647 -38.61 1.88 -13.75
CA SER A 647 -38.60 3.21 -14.39
C SER A 647 -39.20 4.30 -13.50
N SER A 648 -40.10 3.94 -12.59
CA SER A 648 -40.70 4.84 -11.61
C SER A 648 -39.70 5.53 -10.68
N ASP A 649 -38.52 4.95 -10.45
CA ASP A 649 -37.51 5.51 -9.55
C ASP A 649 -36.73 6.67 -10.17
N PHE A 650 -36.78 6.82 -11.50
CA PHE A 650 -36.03 7.82 -12.27
C PHE A 650 -36.94 8.54 -13.27
N PRO A 651 -37.77 9.50 -12.80
CA PRO A 651 -38.64 10.29 -13.68
C PRO A 651 -37.88 11.01 -14.79
N MET A 652 -38.60 11.33 -15.87
CA MET A 652 -38.08 12.18 -16.94
C MET A 652 -38.15 13.66 -16.57
N LEU A 653 -37.40 14.52 -17.26
CA LEU A 653 -37.43 15.97 -17.04
C LEU A 653 -38.84 16.56 -17.17
N ARG A 654 -39.70 15.98 -18.00
CA ARG A 654 -41.13 16.37 -18.11
C ARG A 654 -41.99 16.08 -16.87
N GLU A 655 -41.53 15.22 -15.96
CA GLU A 655 -42.27 14.72 -14.79
C GLU A 655 -41.80 15.35 -13.47
N ILE A 656 -40.80 16.24 -13.51
CA ILE A 656 -40.19 16.83 -12.32
C ILE A 656 -41.11 17.85 -11.63
N LYS A 657 -40.88 18.04 -10.32
CA LYS A 657 -41.61 18.97 -9.46
C LYS A 657 -40.64 19.74 -8.57
N GLU A 658 -40.95 21.00 -8.28
CA GLU A 658 -40.09 21.91 -7.50
C GLU A 658 -40.04 21.51 -6.02
N GLY A 659 -38.90 21.75 -5.36
CA GLY A 659 -38.74 21.57 -3.91
C GLY A 659 -38.53 20.13 -3.46
N ASN A 660 -38.44 19.18 -4.40
CA ASN A 660 -38.26 17.77 -4.11
C ASN A 660 -36.82 17.31 -4.40
N HIS A 661 -36.37 16.33 -3.61
CA HIS A 661 -35.24 15.49 -3.99
C HIS A 661 -35.72 14.43 -4.99
N VAL A 662 -35.02 14.33 -6.12
CA VAL A 662 -35.38 13.45 -7.24
C VAL A 662 -34.18 12.62 -7.67
N ASN A 663 -34.43 11.46 -8.28
CA ASN A 663 -33.40 10.75 -9.02
C ASN A 663 -33.61 11.00 -10.52
N LEU A 664 -32.59 11.43 -11.24
CA LEU A 664 -32.66 11.69 -12.68
C LEU A 664 -31.59 10.88 -13.41
N ALA A 665 -31.91 10.38 -14.59
CA ALA A 665 -30.96 9.77 -15.50
C ALA A 665 -30.80 10.67 -16.71
N CYS A 666 -29.66 11.34 -16.81
CA CYS A 666 -29.40 12.35 -17.83
C CYS A 666 -28.05 12.12 -18.50
N LYS A 667 -27.97 12.45 -19.78
CA LYS A 667 -26.72 12.59 -20.53
C LYS A 667 -26.05 13.90 -20.14
N ILE A 668 -24.78 13.83 -19.77
CA ILE A 668 -23.97 15.03 -19.54
C ILE A 668 -23.53 15.55 -20.90
N LEU A 669 -23.95 16.75 -21.27
CA LEU A 669 -23.64 17.37 -22.56
C LEU A 669 -22.38 18.22 -22.51
N HIS A 670 -22.21 18.96 -21.42
CA HIS A 670 -21.08 19.86 -21.24
C HIS A 670 -20.90 20.21 -19.75
N CYS A 671 -19.71 20.64 -19.37
CA CYS A 671 -19.39 21.11 -18.02
C CYS A 671 -18.34 22.23 -18.11
N CYS A 672 -18.56 23.36 -17.42
CA CYS A 672 -17.66 24.52 -17.47
C CYS A 672 -17.63 25.32 -16.15
N GLU A 673 -16.50 25.98 -15.89
CA GLU A 673 -16.30 26.94 -14.79
C GLU A 673 -16.78 28.33 -15.24
N VAL A 674 -17.74 28.91 -14.50
CA VAL A 674 -18.44 30.15 -14.87
C VAL A 674 -17.91 31.35 -14.07
N ALA A 675 -17.58 31.12 -12.81
CA ALA A 675 -16.85 32.03 -11.95
C ALA A 675 -15.88 31.21 -11.10
N LYS A 676 -14.97 31.87 -10.37
CA LYS A 676 -14.00 31.17 -9.53
C LYS A 676 -14.74 30.25 -8.55
N ASP A 677 -14.51 28.94 -8.68
CA ASP A 677 -15.14 27.89 -7.86
C ASP A 677 -16.67 27.69 -8.09
N GLU A 678 -17.24 28.26 -9.15
CA GLU A 678 -18.62 28.03 -9.58
C GLU A 678 -18.68 27.26 -10.91
N TRP A 679 -19.31 26.08 -10.90
CA TRP A 679 -19.37 25.16 -12.04
C TRP A 679 -20.80 24.85 -12.47
N PHE A 680 -21.03 24.85 -13.77
CA PHE A 680 -22.29 24.44 -14.40
C PHE A 680 -22.10 23.13 -15.16
N ILE A 681 -23.03 22.20 -14.95
CA ILE A 681 -23.16 20.97 -15.73
C ILE A 681 -24.46 21.06 -16.53
N PHE A 682 -24.37 20.82 -17.83
CA PHE A 682 -25.51 20.78 -18.73
C PHE A 682 -25.94 19.33 -18.91
N ALA A 683 -27.11 18.99 -18.37
CA ALA A 683 -27.65 17.63 -18.37
C ALA A 683 -28.96 17.55 -19.16
N TRP A 684 -29.19 16.43 -19.83
CA TRP A 684 -30.30 16.28 -20.77
C TRP A 684 -30.83 14.84 -20.82
N ASP A 685 -32.15 14.67 -20.96
CA ASP A 685 -32.76 13.33 -21.02
C ASP A 685 -33.68 13.11 -22.25
N GLY A 686 -33.85 14.12 -23.10
CA GLY A 686 -34.70 14.09 -24.29
C GLY A 686 -36.09 14.72 -24.13
N THR A 687 -36.52 15.00 -22.91
CA THR A 687 -37.86 15.55 -22.62
C THR A 687 -37.81 17.02 -22.25
N ASP A 688 -38.95 17.71 -22.36
CA ASP A 688 -39.06 19.14 -22.00
C ASP A 688 -39.45 19.29 -20.54
N THR A 689 -38.82 20.21 -19.82
CA THR A 689 -39.21 20.53 -18.45
C THR A 689 -40.55 21.28 -18.41
N PRO A 690 -41.34 21.16 -17.32
CA PRO A 690 -42.57 21.91 -17.15
C PRO A 690 -42.34 23.43 -17.17
N SER A 691 -43.27 24.18 -17.75
CA SER A 691 -43.21 25.64 -17.75
C SER A 691 -43.54 26.22 -16.37
N ASN A 692 -42.67 27.07 -15.84
CA ASN A 692 -42.92 27.77 -14.57
C ASN A 692 -43.43 29.20 -14.77
N ALA A 693 -44.11 29.71 -13.74
CA ALA A 693 -44.44 31.12 -13.62
C ALA A 693 -43.20 31.96 -13.28
N ILE A 694 -43.26 33.25 -13.61
CA ILE A 694 -42.19 34.21 -13.40
C ILE A 694 -42.56 35.12 -12.24
N CYS A 695 -41.81 34.98 -11.14
CA CYS A 695 -42.06 35.72 -9.91
C CYS A 695 -41.24 37.03 -9.79
N SER A 696 -40.57 37.48 -10.86
CA SER A 696 -39.84 38.77 -10.88
C SER A 696 -40.73 39.91 -11.40
N LYS A 697 -40.51 41.12 -10.87
CA LYS A 697 -41.18 42.30 -11.38
C LYS A 697 -40.55 42.74 -12.70
N LEU A 698 -41.35 43.34 -13.58
CA LEU A 698 -40.85 43.84 -14.87
C LEU A 698 -39.84 45.00 -14.70
N GLU A 699 -39.98 45.78 -13.62
CA GLU A 699 -39.04 46.86 -13.27
C GLU A 699 -37.62 46.37 -12.94
N ASP A 700 -37.52 45.15 -12.40
CA ASP A 700 -36.23 44.58 -11.98
C ASP A 700 -35.34 44.22 -13.18
N GLU A 701 -35.91 44.02 -14.38
CA GLU A 701 -35.17 43.65 -15.60
C GLU A 701 -34.07 44.66 -15.99
N ILE A 702 -34.20 45.93 -15.55
CA ILE A 702 -33.20 46.98 -15.80
C ILE A 702 -31.92 46.74 -14.98
N ASN A 703 -32.09 46.34 -13.71
CA ASN A 703 -31.00 46.20 -12.75
C ASN A 703 -30.54 44.74 -12.59
N SER A 704 -31.43 43.78 -12.83
CA SER A 704 -31.24 42.35 -12.68
C SER A 704 -32.00 41.61 -13.80
N PRO A 705 -31.44 41.59 -15.02
CA PRO A 705 -32.10 40.94 -16.16
C PRO A 705 -32.26 39.44 -15.91
N LEU A 706 -33.37 38.88 -16.39
CA LEU A 706 -33.61 37.44 -16.32
C LEU A 706 -32.45 36.65 -16.94
N PRO A 707 -31.90 35.65 -16.24
CA PRO A 707 -30.74 34.90 -16.71
C PRO A 707 -31.10 34.13 -17.97
N LEU A 708 -30.25 34.19 -19.00
CA LEU A 708 -30.40 33.36 -20.19
C LEU A 708 -30.12 31.89 -19.84
N GLN A 709 -30.63 30.95 -20.65
CA GLN A 709 -30.49 29.52 -20.36
C GLN A 709 -29.04 29.01 -20.52
N LEU A 710 -28.22 29.70 -21.32
CA LEU A 710 -26.88 29.28 -21.70
C LEU A 710 -25.78 30.32 -21.38
N GLU A 711 -26.07 31.39 -20.63
CA GLU A 711 -25.09 32.42 -20.23
C GLU A 711 -25.04 32.56 -18.71
N PRO A 712 -23.83 32.75 -18.12
CA PRO A 712 -23.24 34.09 -17.99
C PRO A 712 -22.00 34.37 -18.86
N LEU A 713 -21.37 33.34 -19.43
CA LEU A 713 -20.30 33.41 -20.45
C LEU A 713 -20.80 32.66 -21.69
N PRO A 714 -20.77 33.24 -22.90
CA PRO A 714 -21.28 32.57 -24.09
C PRO A 714 -20.50 31.27 -24.33
N LEU A 715 -21.23 30.14 -24.37
CA LEU A 715 -20.62 28.85 -24.70
C LEU A 715 -19.91 28.95 -26.06
N PRO A 716 -18.69 28.41 -26.20
CA PRO A 716 -18.01 28.34 -27.49
C PRO A 716 -18.92 27.68 -28.54
N ARG A 717 -18.89 28.21 -29.78
CA ARG A 717 -19.81 27.77 -30.84
C ARG A 717 -19.68 26.28 -31.14
N ASP A 718 -18.47 25.75 -31.09
CA ASP A 718 -18.18 24.32 -31.24
C ASP A 718 -18.93 23.48 -30.21
N VAL A 719 -18.98 23.92 -28.95
CA VAL A 719 -19.78 23.26 -27.90
C VAL A 719 -21.27 23.44 -28.15
N LEU A 720 -21.71 24.67 -28.42
CA LEU A 720 -23.13 24.99 -28.65
C LEU A 720 -23.72 24.12 -29.78
N CYS A 721 -22.98 23.95 -30.87
CA CYS A 721 -23.39 23.13 -32.02
C CYS A 721 -23.45 21.62 -31.74
N THR A 722 -22.90 21.14 -30.61
CA THR A 722 -23.02 19.72 -30.18
C THR A 722 -24.25 19.45 -29.34
N LEU A 723 -24.93 20.50 -28.85
CA LEU A 723 -26.11 20.36 -27.99
C LEU A 723 -27.33 19.85 -28.79
N PRO A 724 -28.19 19.01 -28.18
CA PRO A 724 -29.39 18.50 -28.82
C PRO A 724 -30.38 19.63 -29.09
N ILE A 725 -31.04 19.59 -30.24
CA ILE A 725 -31.97 20.63 -30.69
C ILE A 725 -33.37 20.52 -30.08
N VAL A 726 -33.70 19.42 -29.41
CA VAL A 726 -34.99 19.18 -28.74
C VAL A 726 -34.76 18.61 -27.34
N GLY A 727 -35.72 18.84 -26.44
CA GLY A 727 -35.58 18.52 -25.03
C GLY A 727 -34.88 19.63 -24.25
N SER A 728 -35.26 19.80 -22.99
CA SER A 728 -34.71 20.81 -22.11
C SER A 728 -33.32 20.43 -21.63
N ILE A 729 -32.42 21.42 -21.60
CA ILE A 729 -31.11 21.27 -20.97
C ILE A 729 -31.20 21.79 -19.54
N LEU A 730 -31.10 20.88 -18.59
CA LEU A 730 -31.09 21.17 -17.16
C LEU A 730 -29.70 21.65 -16.75
N ARG A 731 -29.65 22.80 -16.09
CA ARG A 731 -28.42 23.32 -15.46
C ARG A 731 -28.28 22.74 -14.08
N ILE A 732 -27.18 22.07 -13.81
CA ILE A 732 -26.87 21.49 -12.51
C ILE A 732 -25.69 22.24 -11.90
N THR A 733 -25.83 22.59 -10.63
CA THR A 733 -24.86 23.38 -9.86
C THR A 733 -24.62 22.76 -8.49
N PHE A 734 -23.71 23.35 -7.72
CA PHE A 734 -23.31 22.84 -6.41
C PHE A 734 -23.71 23.81 -5.30
N ASN A 735 -24.17 23.30 -4.16
CA ASN A 735 -24.58 24.12 -3.00
C ASN A 735 -23.39 24.55 -2.11
N LEU A 736 -22.21 23.91 -2.27
CA LEU A 736 -21.02 24.18 -1.47
C LEU A 736 -19.80 24.25 -2.39
N GLY A 737 -18.76 25.00 -1.97
CA GLY A 737 -17.48 25.03 -2.67
C GLY A 737 -16.90 23.62 -2.78
N ILE A 738 -16.77 23.13 -4.00
CA ILE A 738 -16.18 21.82 -4.28
C ILE A 738 -14.74 22.02 -4.77
N GLU A 739 -13.81 21.29 -4.17
CA GLU A 739 -12.44 21.23 -4.67
C GLU A 739 -12.41 20.75 -6.14
N LYS A 740 -11.64 21.43 -6.99
CA LYS A 740 -11.52 21.16 -8.45
C LYS A 740 -11.36 19.69 -8.80
N ASN A 741 -10.74 18.90 -7.91
CA ASN A 741 -10.47 17.48 -8.10
C ASN A 741 -11.73 16.61 -8.22
N HIS A 742 -12.88 17.00 -7.65
CA HIS A 742 -14.12 16.21 -7.73
C HIS A 742 -14.93 16.48 -9.00
N LEU A 743 -14.64 17.58 -9.71
CA LEU A 743 -15.30 17.99 -10.94
C LEU A 743 -14.70 17.32 -12.19
N HIS A 744 -13.47 16.83 -12.08
CA HIS A 744 -12.80 16.03 -13.12
C HIS A 744 -13.69 14.88 -13.62
N LEU A 745 -14.46 14.24 -12.73
CA LEU A 745 -15.32 13.11 -13.08
C LEU A 745 -16.46 13.50 -14.01
N LEU A 746 -17.01 14.70 -13.86
CA LEU A 746 -18.10 15.17 -14.70
C LEU A 746 -17.57 15.68 -16.05
N ASN A 747 -16.36 16.25 -16.07
CA ASN A 747 -15.65 16.62 -17.30
C ASN A 747 -15.25 15.39 -18.15
N VAL A 748 -14.76 14.32 -17.54
CA VAL A 748 -14.38 13.07 -18.27
C VAL A 748 -15.61 12.31 -18.80
N ASN A 749 -16.79 12.53 -18.21
CA ASN A 749 -18.02 11.86 -18.61
C ASN A 749 -18.92 12.70 -19.55
N VAL A 750 -18.37 13.76 -20.17
CA VAL A 750 -19.06 14.47 -21.25
C VAL A 750 -19.43 13.49 -22.37
N GLY A 751 -20.70 13.52 -22.79
CA GLY A 751 -21.28 12.62 -23.77
C GLY A 751 -21.80 11.29 -23.20
N LYS A 752 -21.60 11.00 -21.91
CA LYS A 752 -22.09 9.79 -21.25
C LYS A 752 -23.33 10.06 -20.41
N TRP A 753 -24.10 9.00 -20.16
CA TRP A 753 -25.26 9.05 -19.30
C TRP A 753 -24.92 8.78 -17.84
N VAL A 754 -25.56 9.52 -16.94
CA VAL A 754 -25.33 9.46 -15.49
C VAL A 754 -26.67 9.49 -14.76
N LYS A 755 -26.82 8.57 -13.81
CA LYS A 755 -27.91 8.56 -12.83
C LYS A 755 -27.51 9.42 -11.63
N PHE A 756 -28.16 10.57 -11.49
CA PHE A 756 -28.12 11.42 -10.30
C PHE A 756 -29.14 10.90 -9.30
N VAL A 757 -28.70 10.52 -8.11
CA VAL A 757 -29.55 9.98 -7.04
C VAL A 757 -29.64 11.01 -5.94
N ASN A 758 -30.86 11.35 -5.51
CA ASN A 758 -31.14 12.34 -4.47
C ASN A 758 -30.61 13.75 -4.80
N MET A 759 -30.84 14.21 -6.03
CA MET A 759 -30.54 15.59 -6.46
C MET A 759 -31.69 16.51 -6.06
N TYR A 760 -31.37 17.72 -5.59
CA TYR A 760 -32.39 18.72 -5.26
C TYR A 760 -32.77 19.52 -6.51
N LEU A 761 -34.04 19.89 -6.67
CA LEU A 761 -34.51 20.73 -7.76
C LEU A 761 -35.07 22.05 -7.24
N GLU A 762 -34.66 23.14 -7.89
CA GLU A 762 -35.15 24.49 -7.65
C GLU A 762 -35.54 25.17 -8.96
N VAL A 763 -36.44 26.15 -8.89
CA VAL A 763 -36.75 27.05 -10.00
C VAL A 763 -36.14 28.41 -9.71
N HIS A 764 -35.19 28.83 -10.55
CA HIS A 764 -34.58 30.15 -10.45
C HIS A 764 -34.98 30.99 -11.66
N ALA A 765 -35.68 32.11 -11.40
CA ALA A 765 -36.13 33.04 -12.44
C ALA A 765 -36.92 32.35 -13.59
N GLY A 766 -37.77 31.39 -13.23
CA GLY A 766 -38.59 30.60 -14.17
C GLY A 766 -37.89 29.39 -14.81
N LEU A 767 -36.57 29.22 -14.63
CA LEU A 767 -35.81 28.11 -15.19
C LEU A 767 -35.53 27.03 -14.14
N TRP A 768 -35.65 25.78 -14.55
CA TRP A 768 -35.28 24.63 -13.73
C TRP A 768 -33.78 24.54 -13.54
N ARG A 769 -33.37 24.28 -12.29
CA ARG A 769 -31.98 24.08 -11.90
C ARG A 769 -31.88 22.88 -10.97
N GLY A 770 -30.92 22.01 -11.26
CA GLY A 770 -30.51 20.94 -10.37
C GLY A 770 -29.44 21.41 -9.41
N VAL A 771 -29.53 21.01 -8.16
CA VAL A 771 -28.54 21.33 -7.13
C VAL A 771 -28.00 20.02 -6.55
N LEU A 772 -26.70 19.81 -6.76
CA LEU A 772 -25.96 18.72 -6.14
C LEU A 772 -25.68 19.11 -4.69
N THR A 773 -26.20 18.29 -3.79
CA THR A 773 -26.04 18.43 -2.34
C THR A 773 -25.02 17.40 -1.84
N PRO A 774 -24.52 17.52 -0.59
CA PRO A 774 -23.68 16.49 0.03
C PRO A 774 -24.33 15.10 0.13
N PHE A 775 -25.65 15.00 -0.09
CA PHE A 775 -26.40 13.75 -0.08
C PHE A 775 -26.67 13.20 -1.47
N THR A 776 -26.31 13.95 -2.52
CA THR A 776 -26.45 13.51 -3.90
C THR A 776 -25.35 12.50 -4.23
N LYS A 777 -25.73 11.43 -4.91
CA LYS A 777 -24.83 10.36 -5.34
C LYS A 777 -24.88 10.22 -6.86
N LEU A 778 -23.74 9.84 -7.45
CA LEU A 778 -23.62 9.52 -8.87
C LEU A 778 -23.55 8.00 -9.02
N ARG A 779 -24.31 7.44 -9.96
CA ARG A 779 -24.45 6.00 -10.19
C ARG A 779 -23.99 5.58 -11.58
N TYR A 780 -23.28 4.44 -11.64
CA TYR A 780 -22.87 3.80 -12.89
C TYR A 780 -24.06 3.50 -13.78
N THR A 781 -24.05 4.01 -15.01
CA THR A 781 -25.10 3.72 -15.97
C THR A 781 -24.52 3.41 -17.36
N PRO A 782 -24.56 2.15 -17.81
CA PRO A 782 -24.13 1.77 -19.15
C PRO A 782 -25.14 2.23 -20.21
N ASN A 783 -24.72 2.38 -21.46
CA ASN A 783 -25.62 2.78 -22.55
C ASN A 783 -26.67 1.70 -22.85
N GLU A 784 -26.38 0.46 -22.47
CA GLU A 784 -27.25 -0.71 -22.60
C GLU A 784 -28.33 -0.77 -21.50
N ASP A 785 -28.31 0.14 -20.52
CA ASP A 785 -29.35 0.23 -19.49
C ASP A 785 -30.72 0.48 -20.14
N CYS A 786 -31.71 -0.32 -19.74
CA CYS A 786 -33.06 -0.28 -20.33
C CYS A 786 -33.71 1.12 -20.28
N LEU A 787 -33.47 1.89 -19.21
CA LEU A 787 -34.00 3.25 -19.07
C LEU A 787 -33.34 4.23 -20.03
N ILE A 788 -32.07 3.98 -20.35
CA ILE A 788 -31.30 4.81 -21.28
C ILE A 788 -31.70 4.51 -22.71
N VAL A 789 -31.83 3.23 -23.05
CA VAL A 789 -32.34 2.78 -24.35
C VAL A 789 -33.75 3.34 -24.58
N GLU A 790 -34.62 3.32 -23.55
CA GLU A 790 -35.96 3.92 -23.63
C GLU A 790 -35.91 5.42 -23.90
N ARG A 791 -35.10 6.18 -23.15
CA ARG A 791 -34.95 7.64 -23.34
C ARG A 791 -34.38 7.97 -24.73
N GLN A 792 -33.37 7.23 -25.17
CA GLN A 792 -32.77 7.41 -26.49
C GLN A 792 -33.79 7.11 -27.60
N ARG A 793 -34.56 6.02 -27.48
CA ARG A 793 -35.64 5.68 -28.43
C ARG A 793 -36.70 6.77 -28.50
N LEU A 794 -37.17 7.28 -27.35
CA LEU A 794 -38.17 8.36 -27.30
C LEU A 794 -37.67 9.64 -27.96
N TYR A 795 -36.40 9.97 -27.76
CA TYR A 795 -35.76 11.08 -28.45
C TYR A 795 -35.67 10.85 -29.95
N ASP A 796 -35.18 9.69 -30.38
CA ASP A 796 -35.02 9.37 -31.81
C ASP A 796 -36.37 9.42 -32.54
N GLU A 797 -37.43 8.88 -31.92
CA GLU A 797 -38.82 8.97 -32.39
C GLU A 797 -39.28 10.43 -32.50
N ARG A 798 -39.00 11.25 -31.48
CA ARG A 798 -39.37 12.68 -31.46
C ARG A 798 -38.69 13.46 -32.59
N VAL A 799 -37.40 13.23 -32.85
CA VAL A 799 -36.65 13.97 -33.88
C VAL A 799 -37.11 13.62 -35.30
N CYS A 800 -37.59 12.40 -35.52
CA CYS A 800 -38.16 11.97 -36.80
C CYS A 800 -39.51 12.63 -37.11
N LEU A 801 -40.28 13.06 -36.11
CA LEU A 801 -41.60 13.67 -36.29
C LEU A 801 -41.52 15.17 -36.58
N LYS A 802 -42.34 15.66 -37.53
CA LYS A 802 -42.47 17.10 -37.83
C LYS A 802 -43.02 17.89 -36.62
N SER A 803 -43.95 17.31 -35.86
CA SER A 803 -44.53 17.87 -34.63
C SER A 803 -43.57 17.84 -33.44
N GLY A 804 -42.60 16.91 -33.42
CA GLY A 804 -41.61 16.77 -32.35
C GLY A 804 -40.58 17.90 -32.30
N ARG A 805 -40.57 18.79 -33.30
CA ARG A 805 -39.70 19.97 -33.45
C ARG A 805 -40.20 21.21 -32.71
N ILE A 806 -41.34 21.09 -32.01
CA ILE A 806 -41.92 22.12 -31.16
C ILE A 806 -41.83 21.64 -29.70
N THR A 807 -41.81 22.58 -28.76
CA THR A 807 -41.91 22.28 -27.34
C THR A 807 -43.22 21.57 -27.00
N SER A 808 -43.17 20.52 -26.20
CA SER A 808 -44.35 19.73 -25.81
C SER A 808 -45.31 20.50 -24.91
N CYS A 809 -44.81 21.51 -24.17
CA CYS A 809 -45.62 22.36 -23.29
C CYS A 809 -46.55 23.33 -24.03
N SER A 810 -46.41 23.48 -25.36
CA SER A 810 -47.27 24.34 -26.19
C SER A 810 -48.38 23.59 -26.94
N CYS A 811 -48.51 22.27 -26.74
CA CYS A 811 -49.64 21.48 -27.27
C CYS A 811 -50.87 21.56 -26.35
N PRO A 812 -52.12 21.65 -26.88
CA PRO A 812 -52.46 21.35 -28.28
C PRO A 812 -52.23 22.46 -29.31
N GLU A 813 -52.35 23.76 -28.98
CA GLU A 813 -52.04 24.86 -29.93
C GLU A 813 -51.52 26.14 -29.24
N PRO A 814 -50.60 26.91 -29.86
CA PRO A 814 -50.17 28.22 -29.37
C PRO A 814 -51.35 29.19 -29.26
N SER A 815 -51.28 30.13 -28.32
CA SER A 815 -52.32 31.16 -28.17
C SER A 815 -52.46 31.99 -29.46
N CYS A 816 -53.70 32.29 -29.87
CA CYS A 816 -54.01 33.15 -31.02
C CYS A 816 -53.70 34.63 -30.77
N ILE A 817 -52.70 34.96 -29.95
CA ILE A 817 -52.32 36.33 -29.59
C ILE A 817 -51.42 36.95 -30.65
N THR A 818 -50.73 36.13 -31.45
CA THR A 818 -49.90 36.59 -32.55
C THR A 818 -50.31 35.96 -33.89
N GLU A 819 -50.20 36.75 -34.95
CA GLU A 819 -50.37 36.34 -36.34
C GLU A 819 -49.03 36.51 -37.08
N VAL A 820 -48.69 35.54 -37.94
CA VAL A 820 -47.43 35.51 -38.71
C VAL A 820 -47.74 35.15 -40.17
N ASN A 821 -47.10 35.80 -41.14
CA ASN A 821 -47.35 35.53 -42.57
C ASN A 821 -46.83 34.14 -43.01
N GLU A 822 -47.54 33.53 -43.97
CA GLU A 822 -47.73 32.08 -44.10
C GLU A 822 -46.74 31.31 -45.01
N ASP A 823 -45.61 31.88 -45.41
CA ASP A 823 -44.72 31.22 -46.40
C ASP A 823 -43.66 30.28 -45.75
N ARG A 824 -44.02 28.99 -45.66
CA ARG A 824 -43.16 27.77 -45.73
C ARG A 824 -42.12 27.42 -44.65
N ALA A 825 -42.44 27.48 -43.34
CA ALA A 825 -41.61 26.76 -42.35
C ALA A 825 -42.42 26.12 -41.22
N THR A 826 -42.14 24.84 -40.93
CA THR A 826 -42.54 24.19 -39.67
C THR A 826 -41.83 24.89 -38.51
N PRO A 827 -42.52 25.20 -37.39
CA PRO A 827 -41.87 25.84 -36.26
C PRO A 827 -40.70 25.01 -35.73
N VAL A 828 -39.64 25.70 -35.29
CA VAL A 828 -38.43 25.12 -34.71
C VAL A 828 -38.20 25.65 -33.30
N THR A 829 -37.41 24.91 -32.52
CA THR A 829 -36.96 25.33 -31.18
C THR A 829 -35.94 26.46 -31.25
N LEU A 830 -35.82 27.24 -30.18
CA LEU A 830 -34.81 28.28 -30.04
C LEU A 830 -33.39 27.70 -30.02
N MET A 831 -33.18 26.49 -29.50
CA MET A 831 -31.89 25.82 -29.62
C MET A 831 -31.52 25.55 -31.08
N ARG A 832 -32.48 25.19 -31.95
CA ARG A 832 -32.23 25.06 -33.40
C ARG A 832 -31.86 26.39 -34.06
N VAL A 833 -32.43 27.51 -33.59
CA VAL A 833 -32.09 28.87 -34.04
C VAL A 833 -30.64 29.22 -33.67
N LEU A 834 -30.26 28.95 -32.42
CA LEU A 834 -28.92 29.18 -31.90
C LEU A 834 -27.86 28.34 -32.62
N THR A 835 -28.13 27.06 -32.84
CA THR A 835 -27.18 26.09 -33.43
C THR A 835 -27.19 26.05 -34.96
N HIS A 836 -28.00 26.88 -35.62
CA HIS A 836 -28.12 26.88 -37.07
C HIS A 836 -26.77 27.12 -37.78
N SER A 837 -26.53 26.40 -38.88
CA SER A 837 -25.25 26.44 -39.59
C SER A 837 -24.96 27.80 -40.24
N GLU A 838 -26.01 28.52 -40.66
CA GLU A 838 -25.90 29.84 -41.28
C GLU A 838 -26.02 30.97 -40.25
N VAL A 839 -25.15 31.98 -40.35
CA VAL A 839 -25.16 33.16 -39.48
C VAL A 839 -26.47 33.94 -39.64
N THR A 840 -26.94 34.08 -40.88
CA THR A 840 -28.12 34.84 -41.28
C THR A 840 -29.19 33.90 -41.81
N ALA A 841 -30.25 33.67 -41.04
CA ALA A 841 -31.34 32.79 -41.41
C ALA A 841 -32.66 33.28 -40.81
N LYS A 842 -33.79 32.81 -41.36
CA LYS A 842 -35.15 33.10 -40.90
C LYS A 842 -35.80 31.84 -40.33
N PHE A 843 -36.55 32.00 -39.25
CA PHE A 843 -37.13 30.91 -38.48
C PHE A 843 -38.54 31.26 -38.01
N LYS A 844 -39.40 30.25 -37.92
CA LYS A 844 -40.69 30.31 -37.22
C LYS A 844 -40.54 29.58 -35.90
N CYS A 845 -40.92 30.19 -34.78
CA CYS A 845 -40.73 29.63 -33.43
C CYS A 845 -42.01 29.76 -32.60
N VAL A 846 -42.21 28.85 -31.64
CA VAL A 846 -43.26 28.96 -30.62
C VAL A 846 -42.57 29.22 -29.28
N VAL A 847 -42.81 30.40 -28.70
CA VAL A 847 -42.07 30.90 -27.53
C VAL A 847 -42.97 31.60 -26.53
N ARG A 848 -42.48 31.82 -25.33
CA ARG A 848 -43.00 32.75 -24.33
C ARG A 848 -42.18 34.03 -24.34
N VAL A 849 -42.81 35.18 -24.18
CA VAL A 849 -42.10 36.45 -23.98
C VAL A 849 -42.05 36.75 -22.50
N VAL A 850 -40.89 36.51 -21.90
CA VAL A 850 -40.74 36.47 -20.43
C VAL A 850 -40.38 37.83 -19.83
N ALA A 851 -39.73 38.69 -20.63
CA ALA A 851 -39.42 40.09 -20.30
C ALA A 851 -39.33 40.96 -21.56
N ALA A 852 -39.44 42.27 -21.38
CA ALA A 852 -39.26 43.29 -22.40
C ALA A 852 -38.47 44.48 -21.84
N MET A 853 -37.60 45.08 -22.65
CA MET A 853 -36.80 46.25 -22.28
C MET A 853 -36.81 47.27 -23.43
N PRO A 854 -37.34 48.49 -23.24
CA PRO A 854 -38.10 48.92 -22.06
C PRO A 854 -39.43 48.15 -21.93
N TRP A 855 -39.93 48.01 -20.69
CA TRP A 855 -41.21 47.35 -20.41
C TRP A 855 -42.40 48.31 -20.45
N GLN A 856 -42.16 49.62 -20.32
CA GLN A 856 -43.20 50.65 -20.34
C GLN A 856 -43.51 51.08 -21.77
N ALA A 857 -44.81 51.13 -22.13
CA ALA A 857 -45.28 51.52 -23.45
C ALA A 857 -44.74 52.90 -23.90
N GLU A 858 -44.65 53.86 -22.96
CA GLU A 858 -44.16 55.23 -23.19
C GLU A 858 -42.73 55.28 -23.70
N ASN A 859 -41.91 54.28 -23.37
CA ASN A 859 -40.49 54.24 -23.66
C ASN A 859 -40.16 53.34 -24.87
N LEU A 860 -41.16 52.70 -25.49
CA LEU A 860 -40.94 51.78 -26.62
C LEU A 860 -40.42 52.49 -27.87
N CYS A 861 -40.71 53.77 -28.01
CA CYS A 861 -40.25 54.61 -29.12
C CYS A 861 -39.07 55.49 -28.68
N SER A 862 -38.06 55.59 -29.52
CA SER A 862 -37.00 56.60 -29.38
C SER A 862 -37.56 58.02 -29.56
N PRO A 863 -36.82 59.08 -29.15
CA PRO A 863 -37.27 60.46 -29.33
C PRO A 863 -37.60 60.84 -30.79
N GLY A 864 -37.09 60.10 -31.77
CA GLY A 864 -37.41 60.25 -33.20
C GLY A 864 -38.64 59.46 -33.67
N GLY A 865 -39.44 58.89 -32.76
CA GLY A 865 -40.64 58.12 -33.07
C GLY A 865 -40.40 56.67 -33.51
N VAL A 866 -39.16 56.20 -33.55
CA VAL A 866 -38.83 54.84 -34.03
C VAL A 866 -38.87 53.83 -32.88
N TYR A 867 -39.60 52.73 -33.05
CA TYR A 867 -39.63 51.62 -32.09
C TYR A 867 -38.23 51.04 -31.84
N ARG A 868 -37.89 50.80 -30.57
CA ARG A 868 -36.67 50.13 -30.14
C ARG A 868 -36.90 49.40 -28.82
N MET A 869 -36.99 48.08 -28.87
CA MET A 869 -37.07 47.25 -27.67
C MET A 869 -36.31 45.93 -27.85
N ARG A 870 -35.93 45.35 -26.71
CA ARG A 870 -35.38 44.01 -26.56
C ARG A 870 -36.41 43.14 -25.86
N LEU A 871 -36.81 42.06 -26.48
CA LEU A 871 -37.62 41.01 -25.88
C LEU A 871 -36.71 39.88 -25.40
N THR A 872 -37.04 39.30 -24.25
CA THR A 872 -36.46 38.05 -23.78
C THR A 872 -37.44 36.94 -24.09
N LEU A 873 -37.04 36.06 -25.02
CA LEU A 873 -37.85 34.98 -25.55
C LEU A 873 -37.41 33.67 -24.93
N GLU A 874 -38.35 32.78 -24.66
CA GLU A 874 -38.10 31.50 -24.03
C GLU A 874 -38.92 30.38 -24.66
N ASP A 875 -38.28 29.23 -24.90
CA ASP A 875 -38.97 27.96 -25.02
C ASP A 875 -38.34 26.95 -24.05
N SER A 876 -38.74 25.67 -24.12
CA SER A 876 -38.18 24.64 -23.23
C SER A 876 -36.68 24.39 -23.45
N THR A 877 -36.12 24.80 -24.59
CA THR A 877 -34.74 24.49 -25.00
C THR A 877 -33.76 25.62 -24.79
N ALA A 878 -34.19 26.89 -24.92
CA ALA A 878 -33.34 28.05 -24.72
C ALA A 878 -34.13 29.30 -24.30
N ARG A 879 -33.43 30.24 -23.66
CA ARG A 879 -33.88 31.63 -23.45
C ARG A 879 -32.89 32.57 -24.15
N ILE A 880 -33.37 33.44 -25.05
CA ILE A 880 -32.55 34.33 -25.89
C ILE A 880 -33.08 35.77 -25.89
N HIS A 881 -32.23 36.72 -26.27
CA HIS A 881 -32.66 38.09 -26.58
C HIS A 881 -32.97 38.25 -28.06
N ALA A 882 -34.09 38.92 -28.37
CA ALA A 882 -34.45 39.34 -29.71
C ALA A 882 -34.85 40.82 -29.72
N PHE A 883 -34.45 41.55 -30.76
CA PHE A 883 -34.75 42.97 -30.90
C PHE A 883 -35.97 43.20 -31.79
N VAL A 884 -36.73 44.25 -31.49
CA VAL A 884 -37.80 44.78 -32.32
C VAL A 884 -37.48 46.25 -32.58
N ILE A 885 -37.23 46.59 -33.84
CA ILE A 885 -36.70 47.90 -34.24
C ILE A 885 -37.44 48.39 -35.48
N ALA A 886 -37.78 49.68 -35.51
CA ALA A 886 -38.38 50.38 -36.67
C ALA A 886 -39.63 49.68 -37.22
N GLU A 887 -39.66 49.37 -38.51
CA GLU A 887 -40.77 48.72 -39.25
C GLU A 887 -41.29 47.42 -38.59
N ASP A 888 -40.42 46.68 -37.90
CA ASP A 888 -40.84 45.44 -37.23
C ASP A 888 -41.69 45.75 -35.99
N GLY A 889 -41.47 46.90 -35.32
CA GLY A 889 -42.30 47.38 -34.22
C GLY A 889 -43.65 47.90 -34.72
N GLU A 890 -43.67 48.61 -35.85
CA GLU A 890 -44.91 49.03 -36.50
C GLU A 890 -45.76 47.82 -36.89
N THR A 891 -45.14 46.77 -37.41
CA THR A 891 -45.82 45.50 -37.72
C THR A 891 -46.35 44.82 -36.45
N LEU A 892 -45.55 44.77 -35.39
CA LEU A 892 -45.91 44.12 -34.13
C LEU A 892 -47.13 44.74 -33.45
N PHE A 893 -47.17 46.07 -33.38
CA PHE A 893 -48.22 46.81 -32.67
C PHE A 893 -49.38 47.28 -33.55
N ASP A 894 -49.31 47.06 -34.87
CA ASP A 894 -50.27 47.56 -35.87
C ASP A 894 -50.25 49.10 -35.97
N GLY A 895 -49.07 49.64 -36.26
CA GLY A 895 -48.76 51.08 -36.37
C GLY A 895 -48.31 51.70 -35.04
N TYR A 896 -48.78 52.92 -34.76
CA TYR A 896 -48.51 53.68 -33.53
C TYR A 896 -49.81 53.90 -32.75
N PRO A 897 -50.40 52.86 -32.15
CA PRO A 897 -51.60 53.02 -31.34
C PRO A 897 -51.31 53.84 -30.07
N GLY A 898 -52.35 54.40 -29.45
CA GLY A 898 -52.21 55.14 -28.20
C GLY A 898 -51.58 54.31 -27.07
N ILE A 899 -50.95 54.98 -26.10
CA ILE A 899 -50.18 54.36 -25.00
C ILE A 899 -50.98 53.27 -24.28
N ASP A 900 -52.27 53.47 -24.01
CA ASP A 900 -53.11 52.46 -23.34
C ASP A 900 -53.23 51.17 -24.14
N LYS A 901 -53.37 51.28 -25.48
CA LYS A 901 -53.49 50.14 -26.38
C LYS A 901 -52.14 49.43 -26.54
N LEU A 902 -51.03 50.17 -26.56
CA LEU A 902 -49.67 49.61 -26.50
C LEU A 902 -49.45 48.82 -25.20
N THR A 903 -49.81 49.41 -24.06
CA THR A 903 -49.70 48.78 -22.74
C THR A 903 -50.50 47.49 -22.67
N ARG A 904 -51.77 47.47 -23.13
CA ARG A 904 -52.58 46.24 -23.17
C ARG A 904 -51.96 45.15 -24.03
N LYS A 905 -51.51 45.49 -25.25
CA LYS A 905 -50.87 44.52 -26.15
C LYS A 905 -49.58 43.95 -25.54
N LEU A 906 -48.75 44.79 -24.91
CA LEU A 906 -47.51 44.37 -24.27
C LEU A 906 -47.76 43.54 -23.00
N ASN A 907 -48.72 43.92 -22.17
CA ASN A 907 -49.11 43.17 -20.95
C ASN A 907 -49.63 41.77 -21.27
N ARG A 908 -50.43 41.63 -22.33
CA ARG A 908 -50.90 40.31 -22.82
C ARG A 908 -49.74 39.42 -23.25
N LEU A 909 -48.77 39.99 -23.97
CA LEU A 909 -47.58 39.28 -24.41
C LEU A 909 -46.71 38.83 -23.21
N LEU A 910 -46.64 39.64 -22.15
CA LEU A 910 -45.86 39.40 -20.93
C LEU A 910 -46.61 38.59 -19.84
N GLY A 911 -47.88 38.21 -20.07
CA GLY A 911 -48.71 37.47 -19.12
C GLY A 911 -49.01 38.23 -17.82
N VAL A 912 -49.16 39.57 -17.90
CA VAL A 912 -49.56 40.41 -16.77
C VAL A 912 -51.08 40.34 -16.63
N VAL A 913 -51.57 39.95 -15.45
CA VAL A 913 -53.01 39.92 -15.14
C VAL A 913 -53.50 41.34 -14.86
N GLU A 914 -54.47 41.82 -15.63
CA GLU A 914 -55.14 43.10 -15.34
C GLU A 914 -55.98 42.92 -14.06
N CYS A 915 -55.61 43.63 -12.99
CA CYS A 915 -56.51 43.76 -11.85
C CYS A 915 -57.63 44.73 -12.24
N ASP A 916 -58.84 44.21 -12.44
CA ASP A 916 -60.05 45.03 -12.52
C ASP A 916 -60.19 45.82 -11.22
N ALA A 917 -59.84 47.10 -11.24
CA ALA A 917 -60.02 48.03 -10.13
C ALA A 917 -61.51 48.29 -9.80
N SER A 918 -62.45 47.64 -10.49
CA SER A 918 -63.90 47.76 -10.37
C SER A 918 -64.56 46.69 -9.50
N LYS A 919 -63.82 45.71 -8.94
CA LYS A 919 -64.39 44.62 -8.11
C LYS A 919 -63.94 44.59 -6.64
N VAL A 920 -63.28 45.63 -6.13
CA VAL A 920 -62.85 45.70 -4.70
C VAL A 920 -63.77 46.59 -3.85
N ALA A 921 -64.78 47.23 -4.43
CA ALA A 921 -65.83 47.88 -3.65
C ALA A 921 -66.97 46.87 -3.43
N GLU A 922 -66.92 46.18 -2.27
CA GLU A 922 -67.97 45.35 -1.63
C GLU A 922 -67.46 43.94 -1.25
N SER A 923 -66.65 43.87 -0.18
CA SER A 923 -66.81 42.86 0.88
C SER A 923 -65.92 43.20 2.07
N ASP A 924 -66.59 43.56 3.15
CA ASP A 924 -66.24 43.58 4.57
C ASP A 924 -64.76 43.55 4.99
N ALA A 925 -64.34 44.71 5.50
CA ALA A 925 -63.13 44.90 6.27
C ALA A 925 -63.29 44.34 7.70
N SER A 926 -62.86 43.09 7.91
CA SER A 926 -62.37 42.62 9.22
C SER A 926 -61.67 41.28 9.06
N GLU A 927 -60.47 41.17 9.64
CA GLU A 927 -59.60 39.98 9.75
C GLU A 927 -58.69 39.63 8.57
N VAL A 928 -57.58 40.38 8.39
CA VAL A 928 -56.26 39.74 8.16
C VAL A 928 -55.18 40.61 8.82
N ALA A 929 -54.43 39.98 9.73
CA ALA A 929 -53.29 40.55 10.42
C ALA A 929 -52.13 40.90 9.47
N GLU A 930 -51.29 41.84 9.90
CA GLU A 930 -50.01 42.21 9.27
C GLU A 930 -49.09 40.99 9.09
N SER A 931 -49.15 40.31 7.93
CA SER A 931 -48.12 39.33 7.54
C SER A 931 -47.95 39.05 6.04
N ASP A 932 -48.52 39.84 5.11
CA ASP A 932 -48.52 39.46 3.68
C ASP A 932 -47.97 40.54 2.72
N ALA A 933 -47.02 41.36 3.20
CA ALA A 933 -46.29 42.33 2.38
C ALA A 933 -45.11 41.69 1.62
N SER A 934 -45.34 40.69 0.75
CA SER A 934 -44.33 40.22 -0.22
C SER A 934 -44.83 39.35 -1.39
N LYS A 935 -46.14 39.16 -1.59
CA LYS A 935 -46.63 38.37 -2.75
C LYS A 935 -46.50 39.17 -4.06
N VAL A 936 -45.33 39.11 -4.68
CA VAL A 936 -45.15 39.49 -6.09
C VAL A 936 -46.08 38.61 -6.93
N ALA A 937 -47.00 39.21 -7.69
CA ALA A 937 -47.92 38.46 -8.54
C ALA A 937 -47.11 37.70 -9.62
N ALA A 938 -47.12 36.37 -9.55
CA ALA A 938 -46.42 35.53 -10.50
C ALA A 938 -47.07 35.65 -11.90
N ARG A 939 -46.27 35.97 -12.93
CA ARG A 939 -46.72 36.08 -14.33
C ARG A 939 -46.59 34.75 -15.04
N ASN A 940 -47.55 34.40 -15.89
CA ASN A 940 -47.45 33.24 -16.76
C ASN A 940 -47.65 33.65 -18.22
N PRO A 941 -46.57 34.05 -18.93
CA PRO A 941 -46.68 34.49 -20.31
C PRO A 941 -47.25 33.38 -21.22
N PRO A 942 -48.13 33.74 -22.16
CA PRO A 942 -48.71 32.78 -23.09
C PRO A 942 -47.68 32.29 -24.11
N TRP A 943 -47.91 31.09 -24.65
CA TRP A 943 -47.15 30.57 -25.79
C TRP A 943 -47.64 31.25 -27.08
N VAL A 944 -46.75 31.93 -27.79
CA VAL A 944 -47.03 32.69 -29.02
C VAL A 944 -46.16 32.21 -30.18
N CYS A 945 -46.69 32.30 -31.40
CA CYS A 945 -45.93 32.00 -32.61
C CYS A 945 -45.30 33.27 -33.18
N ILE A 946 -43.99 33.23 -33.47
CA ILE A 946 -43.25 34.40 -33.95
C ILE A 946 -42.30 34.05 -35.11
N CYS A 947 -41.92 35.06 -35.88
CA CYS A 947 -40.90 34.99 -36.90
C CYS A 947 -39.60 35.68 -36.43
N LEU A 948 -38.48 34.94 -36.46
CA LEU A 948 -37.16 35.38 -36.02
C LEU A 948 -36.16 35.36 -37.16
N LYS A 949 -35.37 36.42 -37.33
CA LYS A 949 -34.24 36.46 -38.25
C LYS A 949 -32.94 36.71 -37.49
N SER A 950 -31.88 35.99 -37.83
CA SER A 950 -30.55 36.23 -37.28
C SER A 950 -29.72 37.15 -38.19
N TYR A 951 -28.91 38.02 -37.59
CA TYR A 951 -28.02 38.97 -38.28
C TYR A 951 -26.73 39.17 -37.48
N TYR A 952 -25.70 39.77 -38.06
CA TYR A 952 -24.43 40.05 -37.37
C TYR A 952 -24.09 41.54 -37.46
N LEU A 953 -23.36 42.06 -36.46
CA LEU A 953 -22.95 43.48 -36.43
C LEU A 953 -21.57 43.73 -37.03
N SER A 954 -20.67 42.75 -36.95
CA SER A 954 -19.30 42.85 -37.48
C SER A 954 -18.98 41.75 -38.49
N LYS A 955 -18.39 42.14 -39.62
CA LYS A 955 -17.87 41.18 -40.62
C LYS A 955 -16.61 40.46 -40.14
N THR A 956 -15.88 41.01 -39.16
CA THR A 956 -14.65 40.40 -38.62
C THR A 956 -14.94 39.32 -37.58
N ASP A 957 -16.12 39.36 -36.97
CA ASP A 957 -16.60 38.35 -36.02
C ASP A 957 -18.10 38.12 -36.22
N VAL A 958 -18.43 37.42 -37.30
CA VAL A 958 -19.82 37.18 -37.72
C VAL A 958 -20.62 36.34 -36.73
N TRP A 959 -19.95 35.53 -35.90
CA TRP A 959 -20.61 34.66 -34.93
C TRP A 959 -20.70 35.28 -33.54
N GLY A 960 -19.63 35.91 -33.04
CA GLY A 960 -19.66 36.58 -31.74
C GLY A 960 -20.52 37.85 -31.73
N THR A 961 -20.82 38.42 -32.90
CA THR A 961 -21.76 39.55 -33.04
C THR A 961 -23.12 39.16 -33.59
N ARG A 962 -23.50 37.87 -33.53
CA ARG A 962 -24.79 37.39 -34.01
C ARG A 962 -25.92 37.78 -33.06
N HIS A 963 -26.92 38.48 -33.56
CA HIS A 963 -28.12 38.88 -32.84
C HIS A 963 -29.39 38.40 -33.55
N PHE A 964 -30.51 38.42 -32.83
CA PHE A 964 -31.82 38.02 -33.33
C PHE A 964 -32.76 39.21 -33.39
N ARG A 965 -33.56 39.29 -34.45
CA ARG A 965 -34.58 40.31 -34.66
C ARG A 965 -35.90 39.63 -34.92
N MET A 966 -36.94 40.03 -34.20
CA MET A 966 -38.31 39.59 -34.52
C MET A 966 -38.80 40.42 -35.70
N PHE A 967 -39.47 39.77 -36.64
CA PHE A 967 -39.99 40.41 -37.85
C PHE A 967 -41.33 39.76 -38.22
N ASP A 968 -42.13 40.41 -39.05
CA ASP A 968 -43.31 39.80 -39.69
C ASP A 968 -44.24 39.04 -38.72
N THR A 969 -44.44 39.62 -37.54
CA THR A 969 -45.23 39.09 -36.42
C THR A 969 -46.11 40.22 -35.91
N LYS A 970 -47.41 40.01 -35.81
CA LYS A 970 -48.41 41.01 -35.37
C LYS A 970 -49.16 40.52 -34.12
N ILE A 971 -49.38 41.38 -33.13
CA ILE A 971 -50.23 41.06 -31.97
C ILE A 971 -51.70 41.30 -32.35
N VAL A 972 -52.54 40.27 -32.22
CA VAL A 972 -53.95 40.25 -32.65
C VAL A 972 -54.93 40.08 -31.48
N GLY A 973 -56.19 40.46 -31.76
CA GLY A 973 -57.28 40.57 -30.79
C GLY A 973 -57.28 41.93 -30.09
N ASP A 974 -58.29 42.76 -30.34
CA ASP A 974 -58.59 44.00 -29.59
C ASP A 974 -59.99 43.95 -28.95
N THR A 975 -60.67 42.80 -29.04
CA THR A 975 -62.05 42.59 -28.58
C THR A 975 -62.10 41.85 -27.27
#